data_AF-A0A938LY59-F1
#
_entry.id   AF-A0A938LY59-F1
#
_cell.length_a   1.000
_cell.length_b   1.000
_cell.length_c   1.000
_cell.angle_alpha   90.00
_cell.angle_beta   90.00
_cell.angle_gamma   90.00
#
_symmetry.space_group_name_H-M   'P 1'
#
loop_
_entity.id
_entity.type
_entity.pdbx_description
1 polymer ?
#
loop_
_entity_poly.entity_id
_entity_poly.type
_entity_poly.pdbx_seq_one_letter_code
_entity_poly.pdbx_strand_id
1 'polypeptide(L)'
;NQLRLFLADDAILPIRPERLLRELGPQEFERKHQCKPETLSGFEKSEHADDWRELMRLYLVRRTRSFIMDNYAQTDSANGRRFLPLQDGNPYYFPIRVPKTAKFTVNEKSASDQYARLYSPDVVGTINSLHLPRYGLGNYILDTPDAPPTRDEAKVIANLSRAGKRLMGFCRTNLFKRLESSGQAFLQSVERHILRNYVYLRAIDMGKPLPIGTQDSGLLDARVCDEDADPVEDMFEDNGEDACRAQEIGVLRTPEDFARRAAEVYREYATHGRNRFDWLRPGLFASTLAENLHTDAAALIEVLRKCGDWDAGKDAKLATLCELLLQRHANEKALIFSQFADTVRYLEQQLHACGAQNFAGVTGDSADPTAYAWRFSPESNEKRNQVRPQEELRILIATDVLSEGQNLQDCAIVVNYDLPWAIIRLVQRAGRVDRIGQRAERILCYSFMPADGVERIIRLRARVRQRLWENAEVVGTDEAFFEDDRNEQAVRDLFTEKAGILDGDADTEVDLASYAYQIWKNAVTADPKLEKIVPDLPPVVYSTKSLHPTGSAPEGVAVYLRTAEDNDALVWMNRAGEVVTESQKVILDAARCTPETPALARLENHHDLVRQGVEQVLKEERSVGGQLGRPSGARYRTYTRLKQYAEEVRNTVFDRQELHRAIEEIYRQPLRDAAKDALNRLLRAHVSNEDLAQKVIALRDA
;
A
#
# COMPACT_ATOMS: atom_id res chain seq x y z
N ASN A 1 -3.92 13.62 -17.26
CA ASN A 1 -2.83 14.61 -17.09
C ASN A 1 -1.42 14.09 -17.32
N GLN A 2 -0.94 13.01 -16.71
CA GLN A 2 0.45 12.57 -16.94
C GLN A 2 0.76 12.10 -18.37
N LEU A 3 -0.18 11.44 -19.06
CA LEU A 3 0.00 11.02 -20.46
C LEU A 3 0.13 12.20 -21.44
N ARG A 4 -0.54 13.33 -21.16
CA ARG A 4 -0.46 14.57 -21.95
C ARG A 4 0.92 15.24 -21.90
N LEU A 5 1.77 14.87 -20.95
CA LEU A 5 3.17 15.32 -20.91
C LEU A 5 4.00 14.69 -22.03
N PHE A 6 3.53 13.57 -22.61
CA PHE A 6 4.28 12.78 -23.59
C PHE A 6 3.51 12.56 -24.90
N LEU A 7 2.18 12.71 -24.90
CA LEU A 7 1.30 12.47 -26.04
C LEU A 7 0.42 13.69 -26.30
N ALA A 8 0.38 14.15 -27.56
CA ALA A 8 -0.58 15.16 -27.99
C ALA A 8 -2.01 14.60 -27.97
N ASP A 9 -2.99 15.47 -27.72
CA ASP A 9 -4.41 15.09 -27.55
C ASP A 9 -5.01 14.41 -28.80
N ASP A 10 -4.46 14.70 -29.97
CA ASP A 10 -4.85 14.19 -31.29
C ASP A 10 -3.87 13.15 -31.85
N ALA A 11 -2.82 12.78 -31.09
CA ALA A 11 -1.89 11.73 -31.50
C ALA A 11 -2.63 10.41 -31.66
N ILE A 12 -2.40 9.75 -32.80
CA ILE A 12 -3.00 8.44 -33.09
C ILE A 12 -2.29 7.37 -32.25
N LEU A 13 -3.03 6.75 -31.35
CA LEU A 13 -2.60 5.70 -30.45
C LEU A 13 -2.82 4.33 -31.11
N PRO A 14 -2.01 3.31 -30.77
CA PRO A 14 -2.13 1.96 -31.35
C PRO A 14 -3.35 1.17 -30.81
N ILE A 15 -4.15 1.79 -29.94
CA ILE A 15 -5.34 1.22 -29.30
C ILE A 15 -6.46 2.25 -29.25
N ARG A 16 -7.66 1.81 -28.89
CA ARG A 16 -8.89 2.62 -28.80
C ARG A 16 -9.78 2.14 -27.64
N PRO A 17 -10.73 2.95 -27.14
CA PRO A 17 -11.59 2.59 -26.02
C PRO A 17 -12.67 1.57 -26.47
N GLU A 18 -12.28 0.30 -26.53
CA GLU A 18 -13.10 -0.80 -27.06
C GLU A 18 -14.41 -1.03 -26.30
N ARG A 19 -14.47 -0.74 -24.99
CA ARG A 19 -15.71 -0.87 -24.20
C ARG A 19 -16.73 0.18 -24.63
N LEU A 20 -16.31 1.44 -24.68
CA LEU A 20 -17.15 2.54 -25.12
C LEU A 20 -17.60 2.38 -26.59
N LEU A 21 -16.69 1.93 -27.46
CA LEU A 21 -16.98 1.68 -28.87
C LEU A 21 -17.97 0.53 -29.08
N ARG A 22 -18.01 -0.44 -28.17
CA ARG A 22 -18.99 -1.55 -28.24
C ARG A 22 -20.40 -1.10 -27.87
N GLU A 23 -20.54 -0.04 -27.07
CA GLU A 23 -21.84 0.52 -26.67
C GLU A 23 -22.40 1.50 -27.70
N LEU A 24 -21.57 2.41 -28.19
CA LEU A 24 -21.99 3.46 -29.13
C LEU A 24 -21.85 3.03 -30.60
N GLY A 25 -20.86 2.20 -30.91
CA GLY A 25 -20.41 1.94 -32.28
C GLY A 25 -19.44 3.03 -32.77
N PRO A 26 -18.44 2.70 -33.60
CA PRO A 26 -17.39 3.65 -34.02
C PRO A 26 -17.91 4.88 -34.77
N GLN A 27 -18.90 4.72 -35.65
CA GLN A 27 -19.45 5.82 -36.44
C GLN A 27 -20.26 6.82 -35.60
N GLU A 28 -20.98 6.31 -34.61
CA GLU A 28 -21.79 7.13 -33.71
C GLU A 28 -20.91 7.83 -32.67
N PHE A 29 -19.81 7.21 -32.25
CA PHE A 29 -18.79 7.81 -31.41
C PHE A 29 -18.19 9.07 -32.06
N GLU A 30 -17.71 8.96 -33.31
CA GLU A 30 -17.13 10.09 -34.05
C GLU A 30 -18.15 11.20 -34.27
N ARG A 31 -19.40 10.84 -34.59
CA ARG A 31 -20.50 11.80 -34.77
C ARG A 31 -20.81 12.58 -33.49
N LYS A 32 -20.83 11.89 -32.34
CA LYS A 32 -21.22 12.46 -31.04
C LYS A 32 -20.09 13.26 -30.39
N HIS A 33 -18.85 12.78 -30.49
CA HIS A 33 -17.72 13.32 -29.73
C HIS A 33 -16.73 14.14 -30.58
N GLN A 34 -16.91 14.18 -31.91
CA GLN A 34 -16.10 14.98 -32.84
C GLN A 34 -14.58 14.79 -32.68
N CYS A 35 -14.15 13.61 -32.24
CA CYS A 35 -12.75 13.23 -32.10
C CYS A 35 -12.59 11.77 -32.54
N LYS A 36 -11.36 11.42 -32.94
CA LYS A 36 -11.05 10.03 -33.34
C LYS A 36 -10.91 9.14 -32.10
N PRO A 37 -11.46 7.92 -32.11
CA PRO A 37 -11.41 7.04 -30.96
C PRO A 37 -9.99 6.55 -30.63
N GLU A 38 -9.10 6.45 -31.61
CA GLU A 38 -7.68 6.10 -31.43
C GLU A 38 -6.84 7.29 -30.94
N THR A 39 -7.39 8.21 -30.13
CA THR A 39 -6.65 9.37 -29.61
C THR A 39 -6.85 9.51 -28.11
N LEU A 40 -5.98 10.26 -27.43
CA LEU A 40 -6.13 10.50 -26.00
C LEU A 40 -7.46 11.22 -25.69
N SER A 41 -7.86 12.15 -26.56
CA SER A 41 -9.18 12.80 -26.52
C SER A 41 -10.34 11.81 -26.66
N GLY A 42 -10.14 10.73 -27.42
CA GLY A 42 -11.10 9.65 -27.60
C GLY A 42 -11.26 8.81 -26.32
N PHE A 43 -10.15 8.44 -25.67
CA PHE A 43 -10.17 7.74 -24.38
C PHE A 43 -10.82 8.56 -23.27
N GLU A 44 -10.69 9.89 -23.30
CA GLU A 44 -11.33 10.81 -22.36
C GLU A 44 -12.86 10.78 -22.35
N LYS A 45 -13.45 10.23 -23.40
CA LYS A 45 -14.91 10.06 -23.47
C LYS A 45 -15.37 8.73 -22.88
N SER A 46 -14.44 7.85 -22.49
CA SER A 46 -14.75 6.58 -21.85
C SER A 46 -14.80 6.72 -20.33
N GLU A 47 -15.95 6.38 -19.75
CA GLU A 47 -16.12 6.22 -18.30
C GLU A 47 -15.71 4.81 -17.83
N HIS A 48 -15.34 3.92 -18.77
CA HIS A 48 -14.96 2.54 -18.47
C HIS A 48 -13.50 2.45 -18.02
N ALA A 49 -13.28 2.10 -16.74
CA ALA A 49 -11.94 1.94 -16.16
C ALA A 49 -11.01 0.98 -16.94
N ASP A 50 -11.57 -0.02 -17.62
CA ASP A 50 -10.79 -1.00 -18.38
C ASP A 50 -10.17 -0.43 -19.67
N ASP A 51 -10.83 0.55 -20.34
CA ASP A 51 -10.24 1.22 -21.50
C ASP A 51 -9.02 2.05 -21.08
N TRP A 52 -9.12 2.74 -19.95
CA TRP A 52 -8.01 3.46 -19.34
C TRP A 52 -6.89 2.54 -18.86
N ARG A 53 -7.22 1.37 -18.32
CA ARG A 53 -6.23 0.38 -17.89
C ARG A 53 -5.40 -0.14 -19.06
N GLU A 54 -6.02 -0.41 -20.21
CA GLU A 54 -5.32 -0.87 -21.41
C GLU A 54 -4.41 0.23 -21.99
N LEU A 55 -4.88 1.48 -21.99
CA LEU A 55 -4.06 2.64 -22.36
C LEU A 55 -2.88 2.81 -21.42
N MET A 56 -3.14 2.74 -20.12
CA MET A 56 -2.09 2.83 -19.12
C MET A 56 -1.10 1.66 -19.26
N ARG A 57 -1.51 0.44 -19.62
CA ARG A 57 -0.56 -0.66 -19.82
C ARG A 57 0.52 -0.36 -20.89
N LEU A 58 0.20 0.43 -21.91
CA LEU A 58 1.14 0.77 -22.99
C LEU A 58 2.11 1.89 -22.62
N TYR A 59 1.71 2.81 -21.75
CA TYR A 59 2.45 4.04 -21.47
C TYR A 59 2.90 4.17 -20.02
N LEU A 60 2.29 3.42 -19.11
CA LEU A 60 2.59 3.37 -17.69
C LEU A 60 3.66 2.31 -17.48
N VAL A 61 4.84 2.77 -17.82
CA VAL A 61 6.07 2.08 -17.54
C VAL A 61 6.38 2.33 -16.06
N ARG A 62 6.17 1.32 -15.18
CA ARG A 62 6.59 1.45 -13.77
C ARG A 62 8.13 1.53 -13.75
N ARG A 63 8.65 2.73 -13.50
CA ARG A 63 10.08 2.97 -13.33
C ARG A 63 10.35 3.62 -12.00
N THR A 64 11.36 3.09 -11.32
CA THR A 64 11.95 3.78 -10.19
C THR A 64 12.59 5.08 -10.66
N ARG A 65 12.63 6.05 -9.75
CA ARG A 65 13.28 7.34 -9.98
C ARG A 65 14.74 7.16 -10.42
N SER A 66 15.46 6.27 -9.75
CA SER A 66 16.85 5.91 -10.07
C SER A 66 16.97 5.40 -11.50
N PHE A 67 16.08 4.49 -11.92
CA PHE A 67 16.05 4.03 -13.31
C PHE A 67 15.88 5.18 -14.29
N ILE A 68 14.98 6.13 -14.02
CA ILE A 68 14.78 7.27 -14.93
C ILE A 68 16.03 8.15 -14.98
N MET A 69 16.64 8.41 -13.82
CA MET A 69 17.86 9.21 -13.71
C MET A 69 19.07 8.57 -14.39
N ASP A 70 19.20 7.25 -14.33
CA ASP A 70 20.34 6.52 -14.91
C ASP A 70 20.21 6.34 -16.42
N ASN A 71 18.98 6.23 -16.92
CA ASN A 71 18.74 5.81 -18.30
C ASN A 71 18.22 6.92 -19.22
N TYR A 72 17.59 7.96 -18.69
CA TYR A 72 16.99 9.02 -19.52
C TYR A 72 17.48 10.43 -19.18
N ALA A 73 18.11 10.65 -18.01
CA ALA A 73 18.56 11.98 -17.63
C ALA A 73 19.90 12.36 -18.26
N GLN A 74 20.02 13.62 -18.66
CA GLN A 74 21.27 14.24 -19.08
C GLN A 74 21.92 14.94 -17.88
N THR A 75 23.24 15.12 -17.92
CA THR A 75 23.95 15.87 -16.87
C THR A 75 24.24 17.29 -17.37
N ASP A 76 23.80 18.28 -16.61
CA ASP A 76 24.09 19.68 -16.89
C ASP A 76 25.55 20.00 -16.52
N SER A 77 26.33 20.42 -17.51
CA SER A 77 27.75 20.75 -17.37
C SER A 77 28.04 21.92 -16.42
N ALA A 78 27.07 22.81 -16.15
CA ALA A 78 27.27 24.00 -15.34
C ALA A 78 27.14 23.74 -13.83
N ASN A 79 26.26 22.82 -13.43
CA ASN A 79 25.95 22.55 -12.02
C ASN A 79 26.09 21.07 -11.62
N GLY A 80 26.39 20.17 -12.57
CA GLY A 80 26.56 18.73 -12.35
C GLY A 80 25.26 17.99 -12.02
N ARG A 81 24.09 18.63 -12.13
CA ARG A 81 22.81 18.02 -11.81
C ARG A 81 22.27 17.23 -13.00
N ARG A 82 21.56 16.13 -12.70
CA ARG A 82 20.84 15.37 -13.70
C ARG A 82 19.47 16.01 -13.99
N PHE A 83 19.12 16.11 -15.26
CA PHE A 83 17.85 16.66 -15.72
C PHE A 83 17.23 15.85 -16.85
N LEU A 84 15.91 15.89 -16.98
CA LEU A 84 15.18 15.39 -18.13
C LEU A 84 14.83 16.53 -19.08
N PRO A 85 15.12 16.42 -20.39
CA PRO A 85 14.57 17.34 -21.37
C PRO A 85 13.07 17.07 -21.54
N LEU A 86 12.23 18.06 -21.23
CA LEU A 86 10.80 17.98 -21.49
C LEU A 86 10.49 18.38 -22.94
N GLN A 87 9.29 18.03 -23.45
CA GLN A 87 8.88 18.31 -24.83
C GLN A 87 8.79 19.81 -25.15
N ASP A 88 8.52 20.64 -24.14
CA ASP A 88 8.50 22.10 -24.23
C ASP A 88 9.90 22.73 -24.29
N GLY A 89 10.96 21.90 -24.24
CA GLY A 89 12.36 22.32 -24.26
C GLY A 89 12.91 22.72 -22.88
N ASN A 90 12.08 22.74 -21.84
CA ASN A 90 12.54 23.10 -20.50
C ASN A 90 13.20 21.89 -19.79
N PRO A 91 14.35 22.09 -19.12
CA PRO A 91 14.97 21.04 -18.33
C PRO A 91 14.21 20.82 -17.00
N TYR A 92 13.82 19.58 -16.72
CA TYR A 92 13.33 19.17 -15.41
C TYR A 92 14.49 18.61 -14.58
N TYR A 93 14.94 19.33 -13.56
CA TYR A 93 15.97 18.84 -12.66
C TYR A 93 15.37 18.02 -11.54
N PHE A 94 15.96 16.86 -11.27
CA PHE A 94 15.56 16.06 -10.12
C PHE A 94 15.95 16.77 -8.82
N PRO A 95 15.01 16.93 -7.86
CA PRO A 95 15.30 17.54 -6.56
C PRO A 95 16.05 16.54 -5.67
N ILE A 96 17.07 16.97 -4.94
CA ILE A 96 17.77 16.07 -4.00
C ILE A 96 16.91 15.89 -2.75
N ARG A 97 16.55 14.65 -2.41
CA ARG A 97 15.86 14.33 -1.15
C ARG A 97 16.89 14.33 -0.01
N VAL A 98 16.73 15.25 0.93
CA VAL A 98 17.62 15.40 2.09
C VAL A 98 16.86 14.96 3.34
N PRO A 99 17.11 13.74 3.87
CA PRO A 99 16.51 13.31 5.12
C PRO A 99 17.04 14.14 6.29
N LYS A 100 16.15 14.55 7.19
CA LYS A 100 16.46 15.31 8.40
C LYS A 100 15.79 14.68 9.60
N THR A 101 16.50 14.64 10.72
CA THR A 101 15.94 14.06 11.95
C THR A 101 15.41 15.17 12.85
N ALA A 102 14.12 15.13 13.20
CA ALA A 102 13.55 15.95 14.25
C ALA A 102 13.54 15.14 15.55
N LYS A 103 14.32 15.60 16.54
CA LYS A 103 14.37 14.96 17.87
C LYS A 103 13.73 15.87 18.89
N PHE A 104 12.91 15.28 19.75
CA PHE A 104 12.40 15.90 20.96
C PHE A 104 12.94 15.14 22.17
N THR A 105 13.05 15.82 23.31
CA THR A 105 13.60 15.22 24.52
C THR A 105 12.46 14.84 25.46
N VAL A 106 12.49 13.60 25.95
CA VAL A 106 11.60 13.11 27.00
C VAL A 106 12.46 12.72 28.19
N ASN A 107 12.12 13.22 29.38
CA ASN A 107 12.86 12.88 30.58
C ASN A 107 12.22 11.68 31.30
N GLU A 108 12.65 10.47 30.92
CA GLU A 108 12.18 9.21 31.52
C GLU A 108 12.41 9.12 33.04
N LYS A 109 13.39 9.86 33.57
CA LYS A 109 13.70 9.86 35.00
C LYS A 109 12.80 10.80 35.79
N SER A 110 12.10 11.72 35.13
CA SER A 110 11.21 12.66 35.79
C SER A 110 9.80 12.10 35.86
N ALA A 111 9.29 11.90 37.07
CA ALA A 111 7.89 11.54 37.29
C ALA A 111 6.90 12.64 36.85
N SER A 112 7.38 13.87 36.62
CA SER A 112 6.56 15.00 36.15
C SER A 112 6.47 15.10 34.63
N ASP A 113 7.28 14.35 33.88
CA ASP A 113 7.22 14.35 32.42
C ASP A 113 5.94 13.65 31.97
N GLN A 114 5.06 14.39 31.30
CA GLN A 114 3.75 13.88 30.90
C GLN A 114 3.85 12.77 29.84
N TYR A 115 4.81 12.85 28.92
CA TYR A 115 4.95 11.89 27.85
C TYR A 115 5.55 10.59 28.41
N ALA A 116 6.54 10.69 29.31
CA ALA A 116 7.14 9.54 29.99
C ALA A 116 6.13 8.72 30.81
N ARG A 117 5.15 9.37 31.44
CA ARG A 117 4.11 8.70 32.23
C ARG A 117 3.26 7.74 31.39
N LEU A 118 3.01 8.07 30.12
CA LEU A 118 2.15 7.29 29.20
C LEU A 118 2.75 5.93 28.80
N TYR A 119 4.05 5.72 29.00
CA TYR A 119 4.71 4.43 28.79
C TYR A 119 5.47 3.92 30.02
N SER A 120 5.11 4.40 31.21
CA SER A 120 5.66 3.89 32.46
C SER A 120 5.44 2.38 32.58
N PRO A 121 6.31 1.63 33.29
CA PRO A 121 6.18 0.18 33.42
C PRO A 121 4.81 -0.28 33.93
N ASP A 122 4.19 0.52 34.80
CA ASP A 122 2.85 0.30 35.32
C ASP A 122 1.77 0.43 34.23
N VAL A 123 1.82 1.48 33.40
CA VAL A 123 0.88 1.66 32.27
C VAL A 123 1.06 0.55 31.24
N VAL A 124 2.31 0.20 30.91
CA VAL A 124 2.63 -0.88 29.97
C VAL A 124 2.15 -2.23 30.50
N GLY A 125 2.40 -2.52 31.78
CA GLY A 125 1.90 -3.71 32.45
C GLY A 125 0.38 -3.79 32.41
N THR A 126 -0.30 -2.66 32.71
CA THR A 126 -1.76 -2.57 32.66
C THR A 126 -2.29 -2.89 31.26
N ILE A 127 -1.79 -2.23 30.22
CA ILE A 127 -2.23 -2.46 28.82
C ILE A 127 -1.96 -3.91 28.37
N ASN A 128 -0.82 -4.48 28.75
CA ASN A 128 -0.48 -5.87 28.43
C ASN A 128 -1.39 -6.88 29.14
N SER A 129 -1.92 -6.54 30.32
CA SER A 129 -2.80 -7.39 31.11
C SER A 129 -4.29 -7.33 30.72
N LEU A 130 -4.69 -6.40 29.83
CA LEU A 130 -6.09 -6.26 29.39
C LEU A 130 -6.60 -7.53 28.72
N HIS A 131 -7.85 -7.90 29.00
CA HIS A 131 -8.52 -9.06 28.40
C HIS A 131 -8.98 -8.80 26.96
N LEU A 132 -9.24 -7.53 26.63
CA LEU A 132 -9.73 -7.03 25.35
C LEU A 132 -10.98 -7.79 24.84
N PRO A 133 -12.07 -7.93 25.65
CA PRO A 133 -13.18 -8.82 25.32
C PRO A 133 -13.87 -8.51 23.99
N ARG A 134 -13.94 -7.23 23.61
CA ARG A 134 -14.54 -6.78 22.34
C ARG A 134 -13.79 -7.29 21.10
N TYR A 135 -12.48 -7.50 21.20
CA TYR A 135 -11.65 -8.01 20.10
C TYR A 135 -11.61 -9.55 20.08
N GLY A 136 -11.98 -10.19 21.20
CA GLY A 136 -12.04 -11.63 21.37
C GLY A 136 -13.45 -12.14 21.68
N LEU A 137 -14.50 -11.52 21.14
CA LEU A 137 -15.90 -11.84 21.49
C LEU A 137 -16.25 -13.32 21.29
N GLY A 138 -15.64 -13.98 20.30
CA GLY A 138 -15.81 -15.41 20.07
C GLY A 138 -15.43 -16.28 21.28
N ASN A 139 -14.54 -15.83 22.16
CA ASN A 139 -14.13 -16.57 23.37
C ASN A 139 -15.20 -16.56 24.47
N TYR A 140 -16.25 -15.74 24.32
CA TYR A 140 -17.30 -15.56 25.31
C TYR A 140 -18.64 -16.15 24.84
N ILE A 141 -18.69 -16.79 23.68
CA ILE A 141 -19.92 -17.43 23.20
C ILE A 141 -20.22 -18.68 24.04
N LEU A 142 -21.48 -18.84 24.46
CA LEU A 142 -21.93 -20.01 25.20
C LEU A 142 -22.10 -21.22 24.27
N ASP A 143 -21.58 -22.37 24.68
CA ASP A 143 -21.76 -23.64 23.95
C ASP A 143 -23.24 -24.09 23.96
N THR A 144 -23.95 -23.84 25.06
CA THR A 144 -25.36 -24.20 25.24
C THR A 144 -26.15 -22.99 25.77
N PRO A 145 -26.56 -22.04 24.91
CA PRO A 145 -27.40 -20.92 25.32
C PRO A 145 -28.85 -21.38 25.61
N ASP A 146 -29.54 -20.70 26.52
CA ASP A 146 -30.94 -21.01 26.90
C ASP A 146 -31.90 -21.02 25.70
N ALA A 147 -31.61 -20.16 24.71
CA ALA A 147 -32.28 -20.16 23.41
C ALA A 147 -31.23 -20.28 22.30
N PRO A 148 -31.43 -21.16 21.30
CA PRO A 148 -30.50 -21.31 20.19
C PRO A 148 -30.40 -20.04 19.35
N PRO A 149 -29.21 -19.70 18.81
CA PRO A 149 -29.04 -18.53 17.96
C PRO A 149 -29.93 -18.63 16.72
N THR A 150 -30.48 -17.49 16.29
CA THR A 150 -31.17 -17.39 15.00
C THR A 150 -30.19 -17.61 13.84
N ARG A 151 -30.70 -17.86 12.63
CA ARG A 151 -29.86 -18.09 11.45
C ARG A 151 -28.91 -16.92 11.17
N ASP A 152 -29.34 -15.69 11.41
CA ASP A 152 -28.50 -14.50 11.18
C ASP A 152 -27.50 -14.29 12.32
N GLU A 153 -27.90 -14.51 13.59
CA GLU A 153 -26.96 -14.50 14.71
C GLU A 153 -25.86 -15.57 14.54
N ALA A 154 -26.20 -16.76 14.05
CA ALA A 154 -25.24 -17.83 13.81
C ALA A 154 -24.18 -17.46 12.76
N LYS A 155 -24.56 -16.71 11.70
CA LYS A 155 -23.60 -16.18 10.72
C LYS A 155 -22.62 -15.20 11.35
N VAL A 156 -23.14 -14.25 12.15
CA VAL A 156 -22.31 -13.26 12.85
C VAL A 156 -21.35 -13.95 13.82
N ILE A 157 -21.81 -14.96 14.58
CA ILE A 157 -20.96 -15.74 15.49
C ILE A 157 -19.84 -16.48 14.74
N ALA A 158 -20.15 -17.13 13.61
CA ALA A 158 -19.15 -17.82 12.81
C ALA A 158 -18.01 -16.88 12.37
N ASN A 159 -18.35 -15.63 12.03
CA ASN A 159 -17.40 -14.59 11.63
C ASN A 159 -16.49 -14.12 12.79
N LEU A 160 -16.97 -14.11 14.04
CA LEU A 160 -16.19 -13.69 15.21
C LEU A 160 -15.03 -14.66 15.53
N SER A 161 -15.19 -15.94 15.23
CA SER A 161 -14.24 -17.00 15.62
C SER A 161 -12.89 -16.96 14.88
N ARG A 162 -12.83 -16.36 13.67
CA ARG A 162 -11.64 -16.39 12.80
C ARG A 162 -10.58 -15.31 13.14
N ALA A 163 -10.94 -14.24 13.86
CA ALA A 163 -10.10 -13.03 13.96
C ALA A 163 -9.50 -12.74 15.37
N GLY A 164 -10.01 -13.37 16.44
CA GLY A 164 -9.85 -12.81 17.80
C GLY A 164 -8.43 -12.69 18.38
N LYS A 165 -7.57 -13.71 18.21
CA LYS A 165 -6.22 -13.69 18.83
C LYS A 165 -5.26 -12.68 18.21
N ARG A 166 -5.32 -12.46 16.90
CA ARG A 166 -4.46 -11.49 16.20
C ARG A 166 -4.86 -10.05 16.52
N LEU A 167 -6.16 -9.79 16.57
CA LEU A 167 -6.71 -8.46 16.87
C LEU A 167 -6.32 -7.93 18.26
N MET A 168 -6.23 -8.80 19.27
CA MET A 168 -5.82 -8.40 20.62
C MET A 168 -4.37 -7.89 20.67
N GLY A 169 -3.43 -8.58 20.00
CA GLY A 169 -2.04 -8.14 19.91
C GLY A 169 -1.88 -6.83 19.11
N PHE A 170 -2.67 -6.69 18.05
CA PHE A 170 -2.74 -5.48 17.25
C PHE A 170 -3.26 -4.28 18.06
N CYS A 171 -4.36 -4.44 18.80
CA CYS A 171 -4.94 -3.38 19.63
C CYS A 171 -3.92 -2.80 20.64
N ARG A 172 -3.16 -3.65 21.34
CA ARG A 172 -2.12 -3.21 22.28
C ARG A 172 -1.00 -2.44 21.58
N THR A 173 -0.51 -2.98 20.48
CA THR A 173 0.56 -2.34 19.70
C THR A 173 0.10 -0.98 19.15
N ASN A 174 -1.14 -0.91 18.67
CA ASN A 174 -1.70 0.29 18.07
C ASN A 174 -1.92 1.42 19.10
N LEU A 175 -2.24 1.11 20.36
CA LEU A 175 -2.25 2.13 21.42
C LEU A 175 -0.89 2.82 21.53
N PHE A 176 0.19 2.06 21.63
CA PHE A 176 1.53 2.65 21.69
C PHE A 176 1.98 3.29 20.37
N LYS A 177 1.44 2.84 19.24
CA LYS A 177 1.64 3.51 17.95
C LYS A 177 0.98 4.89 17.92
N ARG A 178 -0.23 5.02 18.49
CA ARG A 178 -0.87 6.32 18.69
C ARG A 178 -0.11 7.20 19.67
N LEU A 179 0.49 6.63 20.71
CA LEU A 179 1.38 7.37 21.62
C LEU A 179 2.62 7.90 20.90
N GLU A 180 3.22 7.10 20.01
CA GLU A 180 4.34 7.54 19.17
C GLU A 180 3.95 8.75 18.32
N SER A 181 2.73 8.79 17.78
CA SER A 181 2.18 9.94 17.08
C SER A 181 1.92 11.13 18.02
N SER A 182 1.04 10.99 19.02
CA SER A 182 0.73 12.04 19.99
C SER A 182 0.21 11.47 21.33
N GLY A 183 0.64 12.07 22.45
CA GLY A 183 0.11 11.76 23.77
C GLY A 183 -1.39 12.00 23.87
N GLN A 184 -1.90 13.06 23.21
CA GLN A 184 -3.33 13.35 23.13
C GLN A 184 -4.08 12.24 22.37
N ALA A 185 -3.54 11.77 21.25
CA ALA A 185 -4.16 10.68 20.48
C ALA A 185 -4.21 9.37 21.28
N PHE A 186 -3.18 9.07 22.07
CA PHE A 186 -3.18 7.93 22.99
C PHE A 186 -4.28 8.04 24.04
N LEU A 187 -4.36 9.16 24.77
CA LEU A 187 -5.36 9.34 25.83
C LEU A 187 -6.79 9.27 25.29
N GLN A 188 -7.05 9.91 24.14
CA GLN A 188 -8.34 9.80 23.47
C GLN A 188 -8.67 8.35 23.06
N SER A 189 -7.67 7.56 22.71
CA SER A 189 -7.87 6.13 22.37
C SER A 189 -8.25 5.31 23.59
N VAL A 190 -7.61 5.57 24.73
CA VAL A 190 -7.95 4.96 26.00
C VAL A 190 -9.38 5.34 26.41
N GLU A 191 -9.74 6.63 26.33
CA GLU A 191 -11.11 7.10 26.61
C GLU A 191 -12.16 6.42 25.73
N ARG A 192 -11.92 6.32 24.41
CA ARG A 192 -12.84 5.60 23.51
C ARG A 192 -12.91 4.12 23.83
N HIS A 193 -11.81 3.51 24.24
CA HIS A 193 -11.79 2.11 24.62
C HIS A 193 -12.67 1.85 25.85
N ILE A 194 -12.55 2.70 26.88
CA ILE A 194 -13.40 2.66 28.07
C ILE A 194 -14.87 2.88 27.67
N LEU A 195 -15.16 3.95 26.93
CA LEU A 195 -16.52 4.29 26.52
C LEU A 195 -17.20 3.13 25.78
N ARG A 196 -16.49 2.48 24.84
CA ARG A 196 -17.00 1.33 24.10
C ARG A 196 -17.24 0.11 24.99
N ASN A 197 -16.43 -0.11 26.02
CA ASN A 197 -16.72 -1.14 27.02
C ASN A 197 -18.03 -0.81 27.76
N TYR A 198 -18.22 0.44 28.17
CA TYR A 198 -19.47 0.88 28.81
C TYR A 198 -20.70 0.80 27.89
N VAL A 199 -20.55 0.98 26.57
CA VAL A 199 -21.64 0.74 25.61
C VAL A 199 -22.09 -0.72 25.63
N TYR A 200 -21.14 -1.67 25.69
CA TYR A 200 -21.45 -3.09 25.80
C TYR A 200 -22.09 -3.42 27.15
N LEU A 201 -21.52 -2.93 28.25
CA LEU A 201 -22.07 -3.10 29.60
C LEU A 201 -23.50 -2.59 29.69
N ARG A 202 -23.76 -1.40 29.14
CA ARG A 202 -25.11 -0.83 29.09
C ARG A 202 -26.11 -1.71 28.32
N ALA A 203 -25.67 -2.29 27.20
CA ALA A 203 -26.51 -3.20 26.43
C ALA A 203 -26.84 -4.48 27.21
N ILE A 204 -25.84 -5.05 27.91
CA ILE A 204 -25.99 -6.23 28.77
C ILE A 204 -26.97 -5.95 29.91
N ASP A 205 -26.78 -4.84 30.64
CA ASP A 205 -27.64 -4.45 31.78
C ASP A 205 -29.10 -4.26 31.38
N MET A 206 -29.34 -3.77 30.16
CA MET A 206 -30.69 -3.54 29.63
C MET A 206 -31.30 -4.77 28.93
N GLY A 207 -30.54 -5.87 28.79
CA GLY A 207 -30.94 -7.03 27.99
C GLY A 207 -31.13 -6.69 26.51
N LYS A 208 -30.41 -5.70 25.98
CA LYS A 208 -30.51 -5.24 24.58
C LYS A 208 -29.34 -5.78 23.74
N PRO A 209 -29.53 -5.96 22.41
CA PRO A 209 -28.47 -6.47 21.55
C PRO A 209 -27.19 -5.64 21.57
N LEU A 210 -26.05 -6.31 21.53
CA LEU A 210 -24.71 -5.75 21.50
C LEU A 210 -24.36 -5.32 20.07
N PRO A 211 -23.89 -4.07 19.85
CA PRO A 211 -23.45 -3.62 18.55
C PRO A 211 -22.08 -4.21 18.22
N ILE A 212 -22.00 -5.01 17.18
CA ILE A 212 -20.77 -5.61 16.64
C ILE A 212 -20.45 -4.89 15.35
N GLY A 213 -19.24 -4.37 15.20
CA GLY A 213 -18.83 -3.76 13.94
C GLY A 213 -18.95 -4.78 12.81
N THR A 214 -19.50 -4.35 11.68
CA THR A 214 -19.39 -5.10 10.43
C THR A 214 -17.91 -5.40 10.14
N GLN A 215 -17.64 -6.44 9.35
CA GLN A 215 -16.31 -7.06 9.18
C GLN A 215 -15.17 -6.15 8.69
N ASP A 216 -15.42 -4.87 8.45
CA ASP A 216 -14.38 -3.86 8.57
C ASP A 216 -13.98 -3.73 10.04
N SER A 217 -12.91 -4.44 10.40
CA SER A 217 -12.17 -4.25 11.64
C SER A 217 -11.78 -2.77 11.91
N GLY A 218 -11.95 -1.88 10.92
CA GLY A 218 -11.91 -0.44 11.03
C GLY A 218 -13.10 0.22 11.73
N LEU A 219 -14.34 -0.29 11.72
CA LEU A 219 -15.51 0.52 12.16
C LEU A 219 -15.76 0.55 13.68
N LEU A 220 -15.35 -0.47 14.43
CA LEU A 220 -15.34 -0.39 15.91
C LEU A 220 -14.18 0.45 16.45
N ASP A 221 -13.24 0.84 15.59
CA ASP A 221 -12.14 1.73 15.91
C ASP A 221 -11.79 2.56 14.67
N ALA A 222 -12.73 3.37 14.15
CA ALA A 222 -12.64 4.08 12.85
C ALA A 222 -11.63 5.24 12.81
N ARG A 223 -10.49 5.03 13.45
CA ARG A 223 -9.18 5.68 13.27
C ARG A 223 -8.05 4.62 13.24
N VAL A 224 -8.39 3.34 13.08
CA VAL A 224 -7.55 2.22 12.64
C VAL A 224 -7.68 2.18 11.13
N CYS A 225 -7.09 3.17 10.48
CA CYS A 225 -6.52 2.95 9.16
C CYS A 225 -5.04 2.69 9.42
N ASP A 226 -4.73 1.44 9.73
CA ASP A 226 -3.38 0.86 9.73
C ASP A 226 -3.50 -0.35 8.79
N GLU A 227 -3.66 -0.11 7.49
CA GLU A 227 -3.50 -1.16 6.48
C GLU A 227 -2.00 -1.41 6.27
N ASP A 228 -1.46 -2.40 6.99
CA ASP A 228 -0.17 -3.03 6.69
C ASP A 228 -0.26 -4.56 6.92
N ALA A 229 -1.25 -5.18 6.27
CA ALA A 229 -1.05 -6.48 5.64
C ALA A 229 -1.03 -6.22 4.12
N ASP A 230 0.10 -6.46 3.45
CA ASP A 230 0.29 -6.26 2.01
C ASP A 230 -0.79 -6.98 1.15
N PRO A 231 -1.00 -6.53 -0.10
CA PRO A 231 -2.11 -5.69 -0.55
C PRO A 231 -3.40 -6.46 -0.82
N VAL A 232 -4.53 -5.88 -0.41
CA VAL A 232 -5.82 -6.08 -1.09
C VAL A 232 -6.20 -4.73 -1.66
N GLU A 233 -5.77 -4.45 -2.89
CA GLU A 233 -6.27 -3.31 -3.65
C GLU A 233 -7.77 -3.53 -3.97
N ASP A 234 -8.49 -2.40 -4.05
CA ASP A 234 -9.94 -2.20 -4.21
C ASP A 234 -10.79 -2.34 -2.94
N MET A 235 -10.96 -1.22 -2.20
CA MET A 235 -12.14 -0.95 -1.36
C MET A 235 -12.33 0.56 -1.01
N PHE A 236 -12.02 1.47 -1.93
CA PHE A 236 -12.49 2.87 -1.82
C PHE A 236 -13.66 3.12 -2.75
N GLU A 237 -14.84 2.65 -2.34
CA GLU A 237 -16.12 3.17 -2.83
C GLU A 237 -17.23 2.75 -1.84
N ASP A 238 -17.32 3.45 -0.70
CA ASP A 238 -18.63 3.88 -0.22
C ASP A 238 -18.52 5.11 0.70
N ASN A 239 -19.25 6.15 0.32
CA ASN A 239 -19.35 7.42 1.02
C ASN A 239 -20.26 7.25 2.25
N GLY A 240 -19.65 7.00 3.41
CA GLY A 240 -20.35 6.98 4.70
C GLY A 240 -20.33 8.34 5.39
N GLU A 241 -21.05 9.33 4.86
CA GLU A 241 -21.35 10.59 5.56
C GLU A 241 -21.94 10.33 6.96
N ASP A 242 -21.55 11.16 7.93
CA ASP A 242 -22.12 11.30 9.27
C ASP A 242 -22.21 10.05 10.17
N ALA A 243 -21.20 9.85 11.03
CA ALA A 243 -21.35 9.65 12.48
C ALA A 243 -19.93 9.55 13.08
N CYS A 244 -19.41 10.48 13.87
CA CYS A 244 -20.05 11.33 14.84
C CYS A 244 -19.40 12.70 14.69
N ARG A 245 -20.19 13.77 14.52
CA ARG A 245 -19.70 15.11 14.80
C ARG A 245 -19.04 15.05 16.17
N ALA A 246 -17.75 15.38 16.23
CA ALA A 246 -17.04 15.61 17.47
C ALA A 246 -17.66 16.86 18.12
N GLN A 247 -18.85 16.72 18.70
CA GLN A 247 -19.26 17.58 19.78
C GLN A 247 -18.20 17.41 20.86
N GLU A 248 -17.59 18.53 21.24
CA GLU A 248 -16.57 18.65 22.27
C GLU A 248 -16.88 17.67 23.42
N ILE A 249 -16.11 16.59 23.48
CA ILE A 249 -16.23 15.59 24.52
C ILE A 249 -15.75 16.28 25.78
N GLY A 250 -16.68 16.60 26.69
CA GLY A 250 -16.32 16.91 28.07
C GLY A 250 -15.46 15.77 28.60
N VAL A 251 -14.33 16.11 29.22
CA VAL A 251 -13.30 15.17 29.64
C VAL A 251 -13.91 14.07 30.53
N LEU A 252 -14.04 12.84 29.99
CA LEU A 252 -14.63 11.71 30.72
C LEU A 252 -13.58 11.14 31.67
N ARG A 253 -13.88 11.14 32.98
CA ARG A 253 -12.91 10.70 34.01
C ARG A 253 -13.48 9.68 34.97
N THR A 254 -14.78 9.70 35.24
CA THR A 254 -15.42 8.79 36.21
C THR A 254 -16.21 7.67 35.52
N PRO A 255 -16.36 6.50 36.17
CA PRO A 255 -17.28 5.45 35.75
C PRO A 255 -18.68 5.97 35.40
N GLU A 256 -19.20 6.91 36.19
CA GLU A 256 -20.53 7.50 36.02
C GLU A 256 -20.61 8.35 34.74
N ASP A 257 -19.55 9.11 34.42
CA ASP A 257 -19.48 9.88 33.18
C ASP A 257 -19.50 8.98 31.94
N PHE A 258 -18.71 7.90 31.97
CA PHE A 258 -18.68 6.91 30.90
C PHE A 258 -20.01 6.17 30.75
N ALA A 259 -20.65 5.79 31.87
CA ALA A 259 -21.95 5.13 31.84
C ALA A 259 -23.06 6.04 31.26
N ARG A 260 -23.09 7.32 31.67
CA ARG A 260 -24.04 8.31 31.11
C ARG A 260 -23.83 8.47 29.60
N ARG A 261 -22.59 8.69 29.18
CA ARG A 261 -22.27 8.88 27.76
C ARG A 261 -22.52 7.61 26.93
N ALA A 262 -22.22 6.44 27.46
CA ALA A 262 -22.48 5.17 26.80
C ALA A 262 -23.97 4.95 26.53
N ALA A 263 -24.86 5.39 27.43
CA ALA A 263 -26.30 5.30 27.22
C ALA A 263 -26.78 6.19 26.05
N GLU A 264 -26.18 7.36 25.85
CA GLU A 264 -26.46 8.23 24.70
C GLU A 264 -25.94 7.62 23.41
N VAL A 265 -24.69 7.16 23.40
CA VAL A 265 -24.04 6.55 22.23
C VAL A 265 -24.76 5.28 21.80
N TYR A 266 -25.15 4.41 22.75
CA TYR A 266 -25.92 3.21 22.44
C TYR A 266 -27.27 3.57 21.77
N ARG A 267 -27.94 4.63 22.23
CA ARG A 267 -29.19 5.11 21.63
C ARG A 267 -28.96 5.59 20.20
N GLU A 268 -27.87 6.30 19.95
CA GLU A 268 -27.48 6.75 18.61
C GLU A 268 -27.22 5.57 17.68
N TYR A 269 -26.46 4.56 18.14
CA TYR A 269 -26.21 3.33 17.37
C TYR A 269 -27.50 2.59 17.05
N ALA A 270 -28.42 2.49 18.02
CA ALA A 270 -29.69 1.78 17.83
C ALA A 270 -30.70 2.51 16.93
N THR A 271 -30.56 3.84 16.77
CA THR A 271 -31.52 4.68 16.02
C THR A 271 -31.00 5.07 14.64
N HIS A 272 -29.86 5.77 14.59
CA HIS A 272 -29.31 6.33 13.35
C HIS A 272 -28.23 5.42 12.75
N GLY A 273 -27.52 4.65 13.58
CA GLY A 273 -26.42 3.77 13.15
C GLY A 273 -26.78 2.31 12.95
N ARG A 274 -28.07 1.92 12.97
CA ARG A 274 -28.46 0.51 13.13
C ARG A 274 -27.93 -0.40 12.04
N ASN A 275 -27.86 0.08 10.80
CA ASN A 275 -27.40 -0.69 9.64
C ASN A 275 -25.86 -0.80 9.57
N ARG A 276 -25.12 -0.04 10.39
CA ARG A 276 -23.64 -0.06 10.43
C ARG A 276 -23.08 -1.14 11.36
N PHE A 277 -23.93 -1.80 12.13
CA PHE A 277 -23.54 -2.81 13.09
C PHE A 277 -24.33 -4.08 12.86
N ASP A 278 -23.66 -5.22 13.02
CA ASP A 278 -24.32 -6.46 13.36
C ASP A 278 -24.75 -6.41 14.83
N TRP A 279 -25.78 -7.18 15.19
CA TRP A 279 -26.35 -7.13 16.53
C TRP A 279 -26.52 -8.53 17.10
N LEU A 280 -25.90 -8.82 18.24
CA LEU A 280 -26.06 -10.09 18.95
C LEU A 280 -26.70 -9.90 20.31
N ARG A 281 -27.70 -10.72 20.66
CA ARG A 281 -28.34 -10.63 21.98
C ARG A 281 -27.37 -11.01 23.11
N PRO A 282 -27.46 -10.38 24.30
CA PRO A 282 -26.56 -10.66 25.42
C PRO A 282 -26.60 -12.13 25.89
N GLY A 283 -27.76 -12.78 25.81
CA GLY A 283 -27.94 -14.19 26.24
C GLY A 283 -27.17 -15.24 25.42
N LEU A 284 -26.42 -14.83 24.39
CA LEU A 284 -25.49 -15.71 23.67
C LEU A 284 -24.08 -15.72 24.27
N PHE A 285 -23.81 -14.83 25.24
CA PHE A 285 -22.50 -14.64 25.84
C PHE A 285 -22.46 -15.08 27.30
N ALA A 286 -21.31 -15.58 27.75
CA ALA A 286 -21.04 -15.91 29.14
C ALA A 286 -20.98 -14.64 30.02
N SER A 287 -21.36 -14.78 31.30
CA SER A 287 -21.31 -13.66 32.27
C SER A 287 -19.90 -13.07 32.44
N THR A 288 -18.87 -13.88 32.21
CA THR A 288 -17.46 -13.46 32.22
C THR A 288 -17.14 -12.34 31.21
N LEU A 289 -17.97 -12.16 30.16
CA LEU A 289 -17.85 -11.03 29.24
C LEU A 289 -18.01 -9.69 29.98
N ALA A 290 -19.08 -9.56 30.77
CA ALA A 290 -19.36 -8.33 31.50
C ALA A 290 -18.28 -8.08 32.58
N GLU A 291 -17.85 -9.13 33.29
CA GLU A 291 -16.79 -9.07 34.30
C GLU A 291 -15.47 -8.56 33.71
N ASN A 292 -15.05 -9.09 32.57
CA ASN A 292 -13.81 -8.68 31.92
C ASN A 292 -13.91 -7.28 31.29
N LEU A 293 -15.09 -6.89 30.77
CA LEU A 293 -15.33 -5.52 30.29
C LEU A 293 -15.21 -4.49 31.41
N HIS A 294 -15.78 -4.79 32.58
CA HIS A 294 -15.63 -3.96 33.78
C HIS A 294 -14.19 -3.88 34.26
N THR A 295 -13.50 -5.02 34.32
CA THR A 295 -12.10 -5.10 34.75
C THR A 295 -11.19 -4.26 33.86
N ASP A 296 -11.30 -4.42 32.54
CA ASP A 296 -10.53 -3.64 31.58
C ASP A 296 -10.87 -2.14 31.65
N ALA A 297 -12.15 -1.79 31.78
CA ALA A 297 -12.57 -0.40 31.90
C ALA A 297 -12.02 0.27 33.16
N ALA A 298 -12.07 -0.41 34.31
CA ALA A 298 -11.52 0.10 35.57
C ALA A 298 -10.00 0.28 35.49
N ALA A 299 -9.29 -0.69 34.90
CA ALA A 299 -7.84 -0.61 34.70
C ALA A 299 -7.45 0.58 33.81
N LEU A 300 -8.19 0.82 32.73
CA LEU A 300 -7.94 1.94 31.83
C LEU A 300 -8.33 3.31 32.43
N ILE A 301 -9.37 3.38 33.24
CA ILE A 301 -9.72 4.60 34.01
C ILE A 301 -8.58 4.96 34.97
N GLU A 302 -8.01 3.96 35.64
CA GLU A 302 -6.86 4.17 36.52
C GLU A 302 -5.62 4.66 35.75
N VAL A 303 -5.40 4.17 34.52
CA VAL A 303 -4.36 4.71 33.61
C VAL A 303 -4.63 6.19 33.31
N LEU A 304 -5.86 6.57 32.93
CA LEU A 304 -6.21 7.98 32.69
C LEU A 304 -5.98 8.85 33.93
N ARG A 305 -6.36 8.36 35.12
CA ARG A 305 -6.18 9.07 36.39
C ARG A 305 -4.70 9.30 36.72
N LYS A 306 -3.85 8.29 36.52
CA LYS A 306 -2.40 8.38 36.75
C LYS A 306 -1.70 9.31 35.76
N CYS A 307 -2.13 9.28 34.50
CA CYS A 307 -1.54 10.09 33.43
C CYS A 307 -2.00 11.56 33.50
N GLY A 308 -3.24 11.79 33.94
CA GLY A 308 -3.85 13.12 33.99
C GLY A 308 -4.18 13.66 32.60
N ASP A 309 -4.55 14.93 32.54
CA ASP A 309 -4.88 15.60 31.29
C ASP A 309 -3.61 15.97 30.50
N TRP A 310 -3.71 15.94 29.17
CA TRP A 310 -2.63 16.35 28.28
C TRP A 310 -2.47 17.87 28.31
N ASP A 311 -1.26 18.34 28.63
CA ASP A 311 -0.92 19.75 28.63
C ASP A 311 -0.07 20.06 27.39
N ALA A 312 -0.68 20.69 26.38
CA ALA A 312 0.02 21.04 25.15
C ALA A 312 1.22 21.96 25.38
N GLY A 313 1.22 22.78 26.44
CA GLY A 313 2.35 23.65 26.79
C GLY A 313 3.61 22.89 27.26
N LYS A 314 3.46 21.61 27.62
CA LYS A 314 4.56 20.71 27.99
C LYS A 314 4.84 19.64 26.93
N ASP A 315 4.22 19.72 25.75
CA ASP A 315 4.46 18.77 24.67
C ASP A 315 5.76 19.14 23.94
N ALA A 316 6.85 18.45 24.27
CA ALA A 316 8.15 18.67 23.66
C ALA A 316 8.15 18.39 22.15
N LYS A 317 7.35 17.44 21.68
CA LYS A 317 7.27 17.09 20.26
C LYS A 317 6.56 18.18 19.47
N LEU A 318 5.45 18.70 19.99
CA LEU A 318 4.76 19.87 19.45
C LEU A 318 5.67 21.11 19.47
N ALA A 319 6.37 21.36 20.58
CA ALA A 319 7.29 22.50 20.68
C ALA A 319 8.37 22.46 19.58
N THR A 320 8.97 21.29 19.34
CA THR A 320 9.92 21.09 18.23
C THR A 320 9.29 21.32 16.85
N LEU A 321 8.03 20.90 16.64
CA LEU A 321 7.31 21.17 15.39
C LEU A 321 7.06 22.67 15.21
N CYS A 322 6.65 23.37 16.26
CA CYS A 322 6.43 24.82 16.22
C CYS A 322 7.73 25.58 15.96
N GLU A 323 8.84 25.20 16.60
CA GLU A 323 10.16 25.76 16.29
C GLU A 323 10.54 25.55 14.82
N LEU A 324 10.34 24.33 14.31
CA LEU A 324 10.63 23.98 12.93
C LEU A 324 9.84 24.84 11.93
N LEU A 325 8.54 25.04 12.17
CA LEU A 325 7.65 25.75 11.25
C LEU A 325 7.70 27.28 11.41
N LEU A 326 7.82 27.79 12.63
CA LEU A 326 7.70 29.21 12.92
C LEU A 326 9.06 29.92 12.95
N GLN A 327 10.16 29.20 13.19
CA GLN A 327 11.50 29.80 13.24
C GLN A 327 12.34 29.34 12.05
N ARG A 328 12.53 28.03 11.87
CA ARG A 328 13.45 27.50 10.86
C ARG A 328 12.93 27.63 9.43
N HIS A 329 11.66 27.31 9.23
CA HIS A 329 10.99 27.35 7.92
C HIS A 329 9.90 28.43 7.87
N ALA A 330 10.13 29.56 8.53
CA ALA A 330 9.18 30.63 8.84
C ALA A 330 8.47 31.29 7.65
N ASN A 331 8.91 31.08 6.40
CA ASN A 331 8.26 31.58 5.18
C ASN A 331 8.07 30.52 4.10
N GLU A 332 8.42 29.26 4.39
CA GLU A 332 8.35 28.16 3.42
C GLU A 332 7.06 27.37 3.60
N LYS A 333 6.56 26.80 2.49
CA LYS A 333 5.46 25.83 2.54
C LYS A 333 5.94 24.53 3.17
N ALA A 334 5.12 23.96 4.05
CA ALA A 334 5.42 22.71 4.73
C ALA A 334 4.23 21.74 4.70
N LEU A 335 4.51 20.50 4.33
CA LEU A 335 3.56 19.40 4.31
C LEU A 335 3.85 18.46 5.46
N ILE A 336 2.91 18.32 6.38
CA ILE A 336 3.04 17.52 7.60
C ILE A 336 2.16 16.29 7.47
N PHE A 337 2.76 15.12 7.58
CA PHE A 337 2.08 13.84 7.57
C PHE A 337 1.96 13.26 8.96
N SER A 338 0.77 12.74 9.25
CA SER A 338 0.47 11.96 10.44
C SER A 338 -0.45 10.80 10.06
N GLN A 339 -0.18 9.59 10.56
CA GLN A 339 -1.05 8.44 10.32
C GLN A 339 -2.46 8.64 10.90
N PHE A 340 -2.57 9.36 12.02
CA PHE A 340 -3.84 9.46 12.75
C PHE A 340 -4.51 10.82 12.57
N ALA A 341 -5.79 10.79 12.19
CA ALA A 341 -6.65 11.98 12.12
C ALA A 341 -6.76 12.75 13.44
N ASP A 342 -6.59 12.07 14.57
CA ASP A 342 -6.58 12.70 15.90
C ASP A 342 -5.40 13.60 16.13
N THR A 343 -4.25 13.13 15.70
CA THR A 343 -3.04 13.93 15.73
C THR A 343 -3.17 15.10 14.77
N VAL A 344 -3.75 14.93 13.57
CA VAL A 344 -4.01 16.04 12.64
C VAL A 344 -4.88 17.12 13.29
N ARG A 345 -6.03 16.76 13.86
CA ARG A 345 -6.93 17.71 14.56
C ARG A 345 -6.26 18.36 15.76
N TYR A 346 -5.50 17.60 16.55
CA TYR A 346 -4.73 18.12 17.66
C TYR A 346 -3.71 19.16 17.18
N LEU A 347 -2.92 18.83 16.17
CA LEU A 347 -1.91 19.73 15.61
C LEU A 347 -2.53 20.99 15.00
N GLU A 348 -3.66 20.87 14.29
CA GLU A 348 -4.39 22.02 13.76
C GLU A 348 -4.81 22.99 14.88
N GLN A 349 -5.41 22.46 15.95
CA GLN A 349 -5.79 23.28 17.11
C GLN A 349 -4.58 23.93 17.79
N GLN A 350 -3.48 23.19 17.96
CA GLN A 350 -2.30 23.70 18.66
C GLN A 350 -1.48 24.67 17.80
N LEU A 351 -1.40 24.47 16.49
CA LEU A 351 -0.73 25.43 15.60
C LEU A 351 -1.45 26.77 15.59
N HIS A 352 -2.79 26.79 15.71
CA HIS A 352 -3.54 28.01 15.97
C HIS A 352 -3.07 28.70 17.25
N ALA A 353 -2.97 27.95 18.36
CA ALA A 353 -2.56 28.47 19.66
C ALA A 353 -1.09 28.96 19.67
N CYS A 354 -0.21 28.34 18.88
CA CYS A 354 1.18 28.74 18.72
C CYS A 354 1.38 29.92 17.76
N GLY A 355 0.32 30.45 17.17
CA GLY A 355 0.38 31.63 16.28
C GLY A 355 0.79 31.33 14.84
N ALA A 356 0.69 30.07 14.40
CA ALA A 356 0.85 29.75 12.98
C ALA A 356 -0.25 30.44 12.16
N GLN A 357 0.04 30.75 10.90
CA GLN A 357 -0.92 31.36 9.98
C GLN A 357 -1.05 30.53 8.72
N ASN A 358 -2.21 30.63 8.07
CA ASN A 358 -2.50 30.02 6.78
C ASN A 358 -2.21 28.51 6.76
N PHE A 359 -2.92 27.76 7.60
CA PHE A 359 -2.79 26.32 7.70
C PHE A 359 -4.15 25.61 7.70
N ALA A 360 -4.15 24.32 7.40
CA ALA A 360 -5.34 23.47 7.50
C ALA A 360 -4.97 22.02 7.87
N GLY A 361 -5.83 21.38 8.65
CA GLY A 361 -5.84 19.94 8.90
C GLY A 361 -6.80 19.24 7.94
N VAL A 362 -6.32 18.19 7.26
CA VAL A 362 -7.09 17.41 6.28
C VAL A 362 -7.03 15.93 6.64
N THR A 363 -8.19 15.38 7.00
CA THR A 363 -8.37 13.98 7.41
C THR A 363 -9.48 13.34 6.61
N GLY A 364 -9.56 12.00 6.48
CA GLY A 364 -10.59 11.31 5.68
C GLY A 364 -12.03 11.85 5.80
N ASP A 365 -12.40 12.40 6.96
CA ASP A 365 -13.69 13.05 7.24
C ASP A 365 -13.89 14.44 6.57
N SER A 366 -12.93 14.93 5.77
CA SER A 366 -12.97 16.28 5.18
C SER A 366 -13.82 16.29 3.92
N ALA A 367 -14.79 17.19 3.85
CA ALA A 367 -15.75 17.24 2.74
C ALA A 367 -15.11 17.48 1.35
N ASP A 368 -14.06 18.30 1.27
CA ASP A 368 -13.36 18.58 0.00
C ASP A 368 -11.84 18.65 0.19
N PRO A 369 -11.14 17.50 0.19
CA PRO A 369 -9.69 17.42 0.30
C PRO A 369 -8.96 18.12 -0.86
N THR A 370 -9.57 18.10 -2.05
CA THR A 370 -8.99 18.64 -3.28
C THR A 370 -8.92 20.16 -3.23
N ALA A 371 -9.94 20.83 -2.67
CA ALA A 371 -9.90 22.28 -2.46
C ALA A 371 -8.75 22.70 -1.53
N TYR A 372 -8.44 21.93 -0.48
CA TYR A 372 -7.29 22.20 0.38
C TYR A 372 -5.96 22.01 -0.37
N ALA A 373 -5.85 20.97 -1.20
CA ALA A 373 -4.68 20.77 -2.05
C ALA A 373 -4.48 21.93 -3.03
N TRP A 374 -5.54 22.46 -3.64
CA TRP A 374 -5.48 23.64 -4.50
C TRP A 374 -5.03 24.89 -3.75
N ARG A 375 -5.55 25.11 -2.54
CA ARG A 375 -5.11 26.23 -1.70
C ARG A 375 -3.67 26.09 -1.23
N PHE A 376 -3.17 24.88 -1.02
CA PHE A 376 -1.79 24.62 -0.61
C PHE A 376 -0.80 24.65 -1.77
N SER A 377 -1.17 24.14 -2.95
CA SER A 377 -0.29 24.02 -4.11
C SER A 377 -0.96 24.57 -5.38
N PRO A 378 -1.33 25.85 -5.41
CA PRO A 378 -2.10 26.42 -6.52
C PRO A 378 -1.35 26.43 -7.86
N GLU A 379 -0.02 26.50 -7.88
CA GLU A 379 0.77 26.48 -9.12
C GLU A 379 0.74 25.09 -9.75
N SER A 380 1.10 24.05 -8.97
CA SER A 380 1.13 22.66 -9.44
C SER A 380 -0.24 22.08 -9.82
N ASN A 381 -1.33 22.72 -9.38
CA ASN A 381 -2.70 22.35 -9.74
C ASN A 381 -3.32 23.26 -10.80
N GLU A 382 -2.57 24.23 -11.34
CA GLU A 382 -3.08 25.22 -12.31
C GLU A 382 -4.28 26.04 -11.78
N LYS A 383 -4.33 26.25 -10.46
CA LYS A 383 -5.39 26.98 -9.75
C LYS A 383 -4.95 28.34 -9.23
N ARG A 384 -3.76 28.82 -9.61
CA ARG A 384 -3.24 30.14 -9.20
C ARG A 384 -4.23 31.30 -9.38
N ASN A 385 -4.98 31.29 -10.47
CA ASN A 385 -5.97 32.33 -10.77
C ASN A 385 -7.28 32.19 -9.96
N GLN A 386 -7.50 31.04 -9.32
CA GLN A 386 -8.71 30.74 -8.54
C GLN A 386 -8.47 30.89 -7.03
N VAL A 387 -7.23 30.75 -6.57
CA VAL A 387 -6.84 30.86 -5.16
C VAL A 387 -6.24 32.24 -4.90
N ARG A 388 -6.92 33.04 -4.08
CA ARG A 388 -6.40 34.36 -3.68
C ARG A 388 -5.20 34.20 -2.73
N PRO A 389 -4.22 35.12 -2.71
CA PRO A 389 -3.06 35.03 -1.82
C PRO A 389 -3.42 34.87 -0.33
N GLN A 390 -4.55 35.43 0.11
CA GLN A 390 -5.01 35.32 1.50
C GLN A 390 -5.64 33.96 1.83
N GLU A 391 -6.07 33.20 0.82
CA GLU A 391 -6.67 31.87 0.98
C GLU A 391 -5.64 30.75 0.85
N GLU A 392 -4.47 31.09 0.33
CA GLU A 392 -3.36 30.19 0.09
C GLU A 392 -2.80 29.66 1.40
N LEU A 393 -2.68 28.34 1.48
CA LEU A 393 -2.14 27.66 2.64
C LEU A 393 -0.62 27.59 2.54
N ARG A 394 0.02 27.87 3.66
CA ARG A 394 1.44 27.66 3.86
C ARG A 394 1.72 26.31 4.49
N ILE A 395 0.89 25.87 5.43
CA ILE A 395 1.09 24.59 6.14
C ILE A 395 -0.11 23.70 5.87
N LEU A 396 0.13 22.47 5.44
CA LEU A 396 -0.91 21.46 5.29
C LEU A 396 -0.58 20.27 6.17
N ILE A 397 -1.51 19.90 7.05
CA ILE A 397 -1.39 18.73 7.93
C ILE A 397 -2.36 17.69 7.39
N ALA A 398 -1.87 16.51 7.00
CA ALA A 398 -2.71 15.53 6.34
C ALA A 398 -2.47 14.11 6.82
N THR A 399 -3.54 13.31 6.79
CA THR A 399 -3.43 11.84 6.82
C THR A 399 -3.04 11.31 5.44
N ASP A 400 -2.40 10.13 5.40
CA ASP A 400 -1.95 9.51 4.14
C ASP A 400 -3.10 9.36 3.12
N VAL A 401 -4.27 8.89 3.55
CA VAL A 401 -5.48 8.64 2.72
C VAL A 401 -5.87 9.83 1.84
N LEU A 402 -5.76 11.05 2.35
CA LEU A 402 -6.20 12.25 1.61
C LEU A 402 -5.09 12.97 0.85
N SER A 403 -3.85 12.56 1.08
CA SER A 403 -2.71 13.05 0.30
C SER A 403 -2.47 12.23 -0.96
N GLU A 404 -3.14 11.08 -1.10
CA GLU A 404 -2.99 10.23 -2.26
C GLU A 404 -3.62 10.88 -3.51
N GLY A 405 -2.95 10.74 -4.64
CA GLY A 405 -3.40 11.32 -5.92
C GLY A 405 -3.18 12.84 -6.07
N GLN A 406 -3.04 13.61 -5.00
CA GLN A 406 -2.91 15.07 -5.06
C GLN A 406 -1.52 15.55 -5.54
N ASN A 407 -1.50 16.69 -6.21
CA ASN A 407 -0.28 17.40 -6.63
C ASN A 407 0.07 18.47 -5.59
N LEU A 408 1.23 18.32 -4.92
CA LEU A 408 1.65 19.18 -3.79
C LEU A 408 3.05 19.78 -4.00
N GLN A 409 3.53 19.91 -5.24
CA GLN A 409 4.91 20.26 -5.59
C GLN A 409 5.31 21.71 -5.30
N ASP A 410 4.37 22.60 -4.92
CA ASP A 410 4.71 23.97 -4.48
C ASP A 410 5.47 23.98 -3.14
N CYS A 411 5.59 22.82 -2.49
CA CYS A 411 6.26 22.61 -1.21
C CYS A 411 7.59 21.86 -1.37
N ALA A 412 8.58 22.23 -0.56
CA ALA A 412 9.89 21.56 -0.48
C ALA A 412 10.20 21.00 0.92
N ILE A 413 9.34 21.23 1.91
CA ILE A 413 9.50 20.77 3.29
C ILE A 413 8.45 19.70 3.59
N VAL A 414 8.88 18.46 3.74
CA VAL A 414 8.02 17.34 4.14
C VAL A 414 8.36 16.95 5.57
N VAL A 415 7.36 16.85 6.44
CA VAL A 415 7.52 16.50 7.85
C VAL A 415 6.70 15.26 8.15
N ASN A 416 7.36 14.15 8.46
CA ASN A 416 6.73 12.96 9.01
C ASN A 416 6.65 13.12 10.52
N TYR A 417 5.47 13.50 11.02
CA TYR A 417 5.25 13.68 12.45
C TYR A 417 5.25 12.35 13.20
N ASP A 418 4.86 11.26 12.53
CA ASP A 418 5.05 9.88 12.98
C ASP A 418 5.63 9.01 11.87
N LEU A 419 6.32 7.95 12.29
CA LEU A 419 6.95 7.00 11.38
C LEU A 419 5.99 5.86 11.01
N PRO A 420 5.68 5.63 9.73
CA PRO A 420 4.85 4.50 9.33
C PRO A 420 5.54 3.15 9.60
N TRP A 421 4.77 2.06 9.68
CA TRP A 421 5.33 0.71 9.84
C TRP A 421 6.13 0.27 8.61
N ALA A 422 5.68 0.67 7.43
CA ALA A 422 6.35 0.41 6.16
C ALA A 422 7.08 1.67 5.64
N ILE A 423 8.37 1.53 5.34
CA ILE A 423 9.19 2.66 4.85
C ILE A 423 8.71 3.19 3.51
N ILE A 424 8.09 2.35 2.68
CA ILE A 424 7.56 2.75 1.37
C ILE A 424 6.61 3.94 1.50
N ARG A 425 5.87 4.05 2.60
CA ARG A 425 5.01 5.19 2.89
C ARG A 425 5.80 6.51 3.00
N LEU A 426 7.00 6.51 3.57
CA LEU A 426 7.87 7.70 3.59
C LEU A 426 8.29 8.11 2.17
N VAL A 427 8.59 7.12 1.32
CA VAL A 427 8.94 7.36 -0.10
C VAL A 427 7.74 7.90 -0.87
N GLN A 428 6.55 7.35 -0.65
CA GLN A 428 5.29 7.81 -1.26
C GLN A 428 4.92 9.23 -0.80
N ARG A 429 5.06 9.53 0.51
CA ARG A 429 4.87 10.87 1.08
C ARG A 429 5.80 11.90 0.43
N ALA A 430 7.09 11.60 0.32
CA ALA A 430 8.04 12.45 -0.40
C ALA A 430 7.69 12.55 -1.90
N GLY A 431 7.20 11.47 -2.52
CA GLY A 431 6.71 11.43 -3.89
C GLY A 431 5.45 12.28 -4.16
N ARG A 432 4.80 12.84 -3.14
CA ARG A 432 3.71 13.83 -3.33
C ARG A 432 4.24 15.20 -3.75
N VAL A 433 5.45 15.54 -3.32
CA VAL A 433 6.12 16.81 -3.65
C VAL A 433 7.21 16.63 -4.70
N ASP A 434 7.79 15.44 -4.80
CA ASP A 434 8.82 15.09 -5.79
C ASP A 434 8.20 14.52 -7.07
N ARG A 435 7.63 15.41 -7.87
CA ARG A 435 7.04 15.11 -9.18
C ARG A 435 7.48 16.15 -10.20
N ILE A 436 7.27 15.84 -11.49
CA ILE A 436 7.42 16.80 -12.58
C ILE A 436 6.67 18.09 -12.21
N GLY A 437 7.33 19.23 -12.35
CA GLY A 437 6.85 20.54 -11.91
C GLY A 437 7.48 21.05 -10.60
N GLN A 438 8.14 20.18 -9.81
CA GLN A 438 8.92 20.61 -8.65
C GLN A 438 10.08 21.51 -9.08
N ARG A 439 10.19 22.70 -8.45
CA ARG A 439 11.20 23.71 -8.77
C ARG A 439 12.33 23.80 -7.75
N ALA A 440 12.12 23.28 -6.54
CA ALA A 440 13.14 23.30 -5.51
C ALA A 440 14.32 22.39 -5.87
N GLU A 441 15.55 22.84 -5.59
CA GLU A 441 16.74 22.01 -5.76
C GLU A 441 16.77 20.85 -4.76
N ARG A 442 16.26 21.08 -3.55
CA ARG A 442 16.29 20.13 -2.44
C ARG A 442 14.91 20.02 -1.83
N ILE A 443 14.51 18.80 -1.52
CA ILE A 443 13.34 18.51 -0.69
C ILE A 443 13.86 18.06 0.67
N LEU A 444 13.51 18.78 1.73
CA LEU A 444 13.89 18.42 3.09
C LEU A 444 12.82 17.50 3.68
N CYS A 445 13.19 16.26 3.98
CA CYS A 445 12.29 15.25 4.54
C CYS A 445 12.61 15.08 6.03
N TYR A 446 11.93 15.86 6.88
CA TYR A 446 12.02 15.72 8.33
C TYR A 446 11.25 14.50 8.81
N SER A 447 11.85 13.75 9.73
CA SER A 447 11.19 12.64 10.41
C SER A 447 11.34 12.77 11.92
N PHE A 448 10.21 12.80 12.62
CA PHE A 448 10.19 12.74 14.07
C PHE A 448 10.51 11.33 14.53
N MET A 449 11.48 11.21 15.43
CA MET A 449 11.87 9.92 15.97
C MET A 449 11.00 9.55 17.18
N PRO A 450 10.56 8.28 17.31
CA PRO A 450 9.89 7.82 18.53
C PRO A 450 10.77 8.07 19.75
N ALA A 451 10.15 8.41 20.88
CA ALA A 451 10.86 8.45 22.15
C ALA A 451 11.43 7.05 22.47
N ASP A 452 12.62 7.00 23.07
CA ASP A 452 13.33 5.74 23.32
C ASP A 452 12.46 4.73 24.10
N GLY A 453 11.65 5.19 25.06
CA GLY A 453 10.73 4.34 25.81
C GLY A 453 9.64 3.68 24.98
N VAL A 454 9.04 4.43 24.05
CA VAL A 454 8.03 3.89 23.13
C VAL A 454 8.67 2.94 22.14
N GLU A 455 9.86 3.28 21.61
CA GLU A 455 10.63 2.40 20.73
C GLU A 455 10.96 1.05 21.40
N ARG A 456 11.30 1.02 22.69
CA ARG A 456 11.54 -0.25 23.42
C ARG A 456 10.32 -1.17 23.44
N ILE A 457 9.11 -0.60 23.42
CA ILE A 457 7.85 -1.34 23.51
C ILE A 457 7.45 -1.88 22.15
N ILE A 458 7.32 -1.01 21.14
CA ILE A 458 6.80 -1.41 19.82
C ILE A 458 7.89 -1.87 18.84
N ARG A 459 9.17 -1.61 19.14
CA ARG A 459 10.34 -1.93 18.30
C ARG A 459 10.15 -1.46 16.87
N LEU A 460 9.58 -0.27 16.69
CA LEU A 460 9.16 0.25 15.39
C LEU A 460 10.36 0.34 14.45
N ARG A 461 11.50 0.86 14.92
CA ARG A 461 12.72 0.94 14.10
C ARG A 461 13.24 -0.43 13.69
N ALA A 462 13.19 -1.41 14.60
CA ALA A 462 13.63 -2.77 14.29
C ALA A 462 12.72 -3.45 13.27
N ARG A 463 11.40 -3.23 13.34
CA ARG A 463 10.42 -3.77 12.38
C ARG A 463 10.53 -3.12 11.00
N VAL A 464 10.63 -1.79 10.96
CA VAL A 464 10.89 -1.03 9.72
C VAL A 464 12.18 -1.52 9.07
N ARG A 465 13.23 -1.76 9.87
CA ARG A 465 14.48 -2.36 9.40
C ARG A 465 14.27 -3.77 8.86
N GLN A 466 13.58 -4.64 9.58
CA GLN A 466 13.35 -6.01 9.12
C GLN A 466 12.59 -6.03 7.78
N ARG A 467 11.57 -5.19 7.61
CA ARG A 467 10.84 -5.05 6.34
C ARG A 467 11.72 -4.56 5.20
N LEU A 468 12.67 -3.65 5.47
CA LEU A 468 13.67 -3.26 4.48
C LEU A 468 14.55 -4.43 4.03
N TRP A 469 14.93 -5.32 4.96
CA TRP A 469 15.70 -6.52 4.65
C TRP A 469 14.88 -7.53 3.84
N GLU A 470 13.66 -7.83 4.29
CA GLU A 470 12.75 -8.77 3.60
C GLU A 470 12.44 -8.31 2.16
N ASN A 471 12.24 -7.00 1.95
CA ASN A 471 12.03 -6.45 0.61
C ASN A 471 13.28 -6.52 -0.28
N ALA A 472 14.49 -6.48 0.32
CA ALA A 472 15.74 -6.59 -0.41
C ALA A 472 16.13 -8.05 -0.74
N GLU A 473 15.71 -9.03 0.07
CA GLU A 473 15.96 -10.46 -0.15
C GLU A 473 14.98 -11.10 -1.16
N VAL A 474 13.72 -10.65 -1.19
CA VAL A 474 12.71 -11.13 -2.15
C VAL A 474 13.00 -10.64 -3.58
N VAL A 475 13.73 -9.53 -3.71
CA VAL A 475 14.15 -8.94 -4.98
C VAL A 475 15.61 -9.37 -5.22
N GLY A 476 15.80 -10.51 -5.88
CA GLY A 476 17.11 -11.12 -6.14
C GLY A 476 18.17 -10.09 -6.54
N THR A 477 19.01 -9.73 -5.58
CA THR A 477 20.20 -8.91 -5.81
C THR A 477 21.36 -9.86 -6.07
N ASP A 478 21.91 -9.78 -7.28
CA ASP A 478 22.95 -10.66 -7.82
C ASP A 478 24.07 -10.97 -6.81
N GLU A 479 24.49 -12.24 -6.80
CA GLU A 479 25.45 -12.92 -5.90
C GLU A 479 26.92 -12.43 -5.94
N ALA A 480 27.17 -11.13 -6.05
CA ALA A 480 28.53 -10.58 -5.91
C ALA A 480 28.62 -9.32 -5.03
N PHE A 481 27.52 -8.92 -4.38
CA PHE A 481 27.48 -7.73 -3.52
C PHE A 481 27.56 -8.02 -2.01
N PHE A 482 27.66 -9.29 -1.62
CA PHE A 482 27.55 -9.74 -0.22
C PHE A 482 28.75 -10.57 0.27
N GLU A 483 29.96 -10.30 -0.23
CA GLU A 483 31.19 -10.66 0.48
C GLU A 483 31.76 -9.44 1.21
N ASP A 484 31.04 -8.98 2.23
CA ASP A 484 31.68 -8.67 3.51
C ASP A 484 30.62 -8.44 4.59
N ASP A 485 30.79 -9.19 5.67
CA ASP A 485 29.99 -9.18 6.88
C ASP A 485 29.75 -7.77 7.44
N ARG A 486 28.49 -7.51 7.81
CA ARG A 486 27.98 -6.42 8.68
C ARG A 486 27.85 -5.03 8.04
N ASN A 487 26.72 -4.77 7.37
CA ASN A 487 26.29 -3.40 7.10
C ASN A 487 24.94 -3.05 7.75
N GLU A 488 25.07 -2.53 8.96
CA GLU A 488 24.09 -1.71 9.71
C GLU A 488 23.74 -0.37 8.97
N GLN A 489 24.15 -0.20 7.71
CA GLN A 489 24.35 1.08 7.01
C GLN A 489 23.05 1.73 6.51
N ALA A 490 22.17 1.04 5.78
CA ALA A 490 21.01 1.67 5.13
C ALA A 490 20.03 2.33 6.12
N VAL A 491 19.84 1.72 7.29
CA VAL A 491 18.99 2.26 8.35
C VAL A 491 19.76 3.29 9.20
N ARG A 492 21.06 3.09 9.48
CA ARG A 492 21.89 4.15 10.10
C ARG A 492 21.97 5.39 9.23
N ASP A 493 21.91 5.27 7.91
CA ASP A 493 22.09 6.36 6.95
C ASP A 493 20.81 7.20 6.78
N LEU A 494 19.62 6.61 6.92
CA LEU A 494 18.36 7.36 7.14
C LEU A 494 18.41 8.15 8.47
N PHE A 495 19.06 7.58 9.49
CA PHE A 495 19.22 8.15 10.83
C PHE A 495 20.49 9.04 11.00
N THR A 496 21.33 9.17 9.97
CA THR A 496 22.53 10.04 9.94
C THR A 496 22.49 11.07 8.80
N GLU A 497 21.29 11.34 8.27
CA GLU A 497 21.02 12.40 7.30
C GLU A 497 21.76 12.29 5.95
N LYS A 498 22.10 11.08 5.51
CA LYS A 498 22.72 10.89 4.19
C LYS A 498 21.68 10.91 3.06
N ALA A 499 21.97 11.64 1.99
CA ALA A 499 21.15 11.70 0.78
C ALA A 499 21.18 10.36 0.00
N GLY A 500 20.07 9.98 -0.66
CA GLY A 500 20.00 8.81 -1.56
C GLY A 500 19.04 7.68 -1.16
N ILE A 501 18.77 7.46 0.14
CA ILE A 501 17.93 6.32 0.60
C ILE A 501 16.45 6.46 0.21
N LEU A 502 15.95 7.69 0.17
CA LEU A 502 14.56 7.95 -0.22
C LEU A 502 14.37 7.85 -1.74
N ASP A 503 15.42 7.67 -2.54
CA ASP A 503 15.32 7.56 -4.00
C ASP A 503 14.85 6.17 -4.45
N GLY A 504 14.73 5.21 -3.52
CA GLY A 504 13.90 4.01 -3.63
C GLY A 504 14.46 2.92 -4.55
N ASP A 505 15.14 1.93 -3.94
CA ASP A 505 15.25 0.57 -4.49
C ASP A 505 14.06 -0.31 -4.06
N ALA A 506 13.10 0.25 -3.32
CA ALA A 506 12.02 -0.48 -2.67
C ALA A 506 10.84 -0.88 -3.58
N ASP A 507 11.01 -0.82 -4.91
CA ASP A 507 9.96 -1.22 -5.87
C ASP A 507 10.54 -1.66 -7.23
N THR A 508 11.69 -2.32 -7.23
CA THR A 508 12.47 -2.55 -8.46
C THR A 508 12.37 -3.98 -9.00
N GLU A 509 11.17 -4.47 -9.29
CA GLU A 509 11.01 -5.28 -10.51
C GLU A 509 10.85 -4.30 -11.68
N VAL A 510 11.95 -3.82 -12.26
CA VAL A 510 11.89 -3.33 -13.64
C VAL A 510 11.64 -4.56 -14.48
N ASP A 511 10.45 -4.69 -15.07
CA ASP A 511 10.12 -5.86 -15.87
C ASP A 511 11.10 -6.06 -17.05
N LEU A 512 11.19 -7.28 -17.60
CA LEU A 512 12.11 -7.58 -18.70
C LEU A 512 11.81 -6.75 -19.95
N ALA A 513 10.52 -6.63 -20.29
CA ALA A 513 10.05 -5.90 -21.48
C ALA A 513 10.50 -4.42 -21.43
N SER A 514 10.61 -3.93 -20.22
CA SER A 514 10.96 -2.59 -19.85
C SER A 514 12.44 -2.25 -20.01
N TYR A 515 13.32 -3.17 -19.63
CA TYR A 515 14.74 -3.08 -19.94
C TYR A 515 15.00 -3.35 -21.43
N ALA A 516 14.30 -4.32 -22.02
CA ALA A 516 14.37 -4.61 -23.46
C ALA A 516 13.94 -3.42 -24.33
N TYR A 517 12.87 -2.71 -23.95
CA TYR A 517 12.42 -1.50 -24.64
C TYR A 517 13.45 -0.38 -24.57
N GLN A 518 14.19 -0.26 -23.46
CA GLN A 518 15.29 0.70 -23.36
C GLN A 518 16.44 0.33 -24.31
N ILE A 519 16.87 -0.93 -24.33
CA ILE A 519 17.90 -1.41 -25.27
C ILE A 519 17.47 -1.11 -26.70
N TRP A 520 16.21 -1.43 -27.03
CA TRP A 520 15.60 -1.13 -28.33
C TRP A 520 15.64 0.37 -28.66
N LYS A 521 15.15 1.22 -27.77
CA LYS A 521 15.10 2.68 -27.98
C LYS A 521 16.50 3.27 -28.14
N ASN A 522 17.46 2.83 -27.34
CA ASN A 522 18.86 3.26 -27.46
C ASN A 522 19.45 2.84 -28.80
N ALA A 523 19.17 1.60 -29.26
CA ALA A 523 19.64 1.10 -30.55
C ALA A 523 19.03 1.88 -31.73
N VAL A 524 17.72 2.12 -31.73
CA VAL A 524 17.03 2.87 -32.78
C VAL A 524 17.40 4.36 -32.79
N THR A 525 17.68 4.93 -31.62
CA THR A 525 18.19 6.31 -31.53
C THR A 525 19.59 6.42 -32.14
N ALA A 526 20.43 5.41 -31.94
CA ALA A 526 21.78 5.36 -32.50
C ALA A 526 21.78 5.04 -34.02
N ASP A 527 20.91 4.14 -34.48
CA ASP A 527 20.68 3.83 -35.89
C ASP A 527 19.17 3.71 -36.21
N PRO A 528 18.56 4.76 -36.78
CA PRO A 528 17.14 4.78 -37.12
C PRO A 528 16.70 3.68 -38.10
N LYS A 529 17.61 3.08 -38.87
CA LYS A 529 17.25 2.00 -39.80
C LYS A 529 16.82 0.72 -39.07
N LEU A 530 17.30 0.52 -37.83
CA LEU A 530 16.96 -0.65 -37.03
C LEU A 530 15.47 -0.74 -36.72
N GLU A 531 14.77 0.40 -36.65
CA GLU A 531 13.33 0.49 -36.41
C GLU A 531 12.51 -0.31 -37.44
N LYS A 532 13.04 -0.41 -38.67
CA LYS A 532 12.43 -1.19 -39.75
C LYS A 532 13.07 -2.57 -39.89
N ILE A 533 14.39 -2.67 -39.78
CA ILE A 533 15.12 -3.92 -40.05
C ILE A 533 14.74 -5.02 -39.04
N VAL A 534 14.68 -4.69 -37.74
CA VAL A 534 14.50 -5.71 -36.69
C VAL A 534 13.09 -6.32 -36.69
N PRO A 535 11.98 -5.56 -36.80
CA PRO A 535 10.65 -6.15 -36.93
C PRO A 535 10.45 -6.96 -38.21
N ASP A 536 11.16 -6.60 -39.29
CA ASP A 536 11.11 -7.30 -40.59
C ASP A 536 11.97 -8.59 -40.61
N LEU A 537 12.71 -8.90 -39.54
CA LEU A 537 13.48 -10.14 -39.48
C LEU A 537 12.55 -11.37 -39.47
N PRO A 538 12.88 -12.43 -40.23
CA PRO A 538 12.09 -13.65 -40.22
C PRO A 538 12.12 -14.28 -38.81
N PRO A 539 11.07 -15.00 -38.39
CA PRO A 539 11.12 -15.77 -37.16
C PRO A 539 12.31 -16.76 -37.16
N VAL A 540 12.88 -17.04 -35.98
CA VAL A 540 13.89 -18.08 -35.78
C VAL A 540 15.25 -17.75 -36.44
N VAL A 541 15.70 -16.50 -36.34
CA VAL A 541 17.10 -16.12 -36.67
C VAL A 541 18.02 -16.51 -35.51
N TYR A 542 19.12 -17.19 -35.83
CA TYR A 542 20.17 -17.50 -34.87
C TYR A 542 21.38 -16.61 -35.10
N SER A 543 21.97 -16.10 -34.01
CA SER A 543 23.25 -15.42 -34.05
C SER A 543 24.13 -15.91 -32.91
N THR A 544 25.43 -16.04 -33.16
CA THR A 544 26.42 -16.46 -32.16
C THR A 544 27.55 -15.44 -32.19
N LYS A 545 28.04 -15.04 -31.02
CA LYS A 545 29.18 -14.13 -30.90
C LYS A 545 30.30 -14.77 -30.08
N SER A 546 31.50 -14.24 -30.23
CA SER A 546 32.61 -14.57 -29.34
C SER A 546 32.35 -13.99 -27.95
N LEU A 547 32.64 -14.77 -26.91
CA LEU A 547 32.61 -14.33 -25.52
C LEU A 547 34.05 -14.20 -25.03
N HIS A 548 34.46 -13.01 -24.59
CA HIS A 548 35.73 -12.85 -23.89
C HIS A 548 35.54 -13.28 -22.44
N PRO A 549 36.21 -14.33 -21.95
CA PRO A 549 35.98 -14.84 -20.60
C PRO A 549 36.60 -13.89 -19.57
N THR A 550 35.83 -12.91 -19.12
CA THR A 550 36.12 -12.20 -17.86
C THR A 550 35.67 -13.08 -16.70
N GLY A 551 36.48 -14.06 -16.31
CA GLY A 551 36.46 -14.75 -15.00
C GLY A 551 35.23 -15.58 -14.60
N SER A 552 33.99 -15.17 -14.89
CA SER A 552 32.74 -15.79 -14.40
C SER A 552 31.71 -16.12 -15.50
N ALA A 553 32.07 -15.94 -16.77
CA ALA A 553 31.16 -16.04 -17.92
C ALA A 553 31.53 -17.26 -18.80
N PRO A 554 31.01 -18.48 -18.53
CA PRO A 554 31.30 -19.66 -19.31
C PRO A 554 30.61 -19.61 -20.69
N GLU A 555 31.23 -20.22 -21.70
CA GLU A 555 30.59 -20.37 -23.00
C GLU A 555 29.32 -21.21 -22.92
N GLY A 556 28.30 -20.83 -23.69
CA GLY A 556 26.97 -21.40 -23.52
C GLY A 556 25.91 -20.86 -24.47
N VAL A 557 24.66 -21.16 -24.14
CA VAL A 557 23.47 -20.73 -24.89
C VAL A 557 22.53 -19.96 -23.96
N ALA A 558 22.10 -18.78 -24.41
CA ALA A 558 21.01 -18.04 -23.78
C ALA A 558 19.67 -18.47 -24.38
N VAL A 559 18.69 -18.74 -23.54
CA VAL A 559 17.35 -19.19 -23.90
C VAL A 559 16.34 -18.19 -23.37
N TYR A 560 15.53 -17.64 -24.27
CA TYR A 560 14.35 -16.86 -23.93
C TYR A 560 13.10 -17.71 -24.16
N LEU A 561 12.18 -17.69 -23.21
CA LEU A 561 10.85 -18.24 -23.40
C LEU A 561 9.80 -17.35 -22.74
N ARG A 562 8.64 -17.30 -23.39
CA ARG A 562 7.41 -16.83 -22.77
C ARG A 562 6.54 -18.04 -22.45
N THR A 563 6.22 -18.23 -21.19
CA THR A 563 5.45 -19.40 -20.73
C THR A 563 3.96 -19.23 -21.01
N ALA A 564 3.17 -20.30 -20.89
CA ALA A 564 1.71 -20.25 -21.07
C ALA A 564 0.99 -19.40 -20.00
N GLU A 565 1.70 -19.04 -18.93
CA GLU A 565 1.22 -18.12 -17.89
C GLU A 565 1.57 -16.66 -18.18
N ASP A 566 2.12 -16.34 -19.37
CA ASP A 566 2.62 -15.02 -19.77
C ASP A 566 3.82 -14.53 -18.93
N ASN A 567 4.61 -15.45 -18.40
CA ASN A 567 5.88 -15.12 -17.74
C ASN A 567 7.01 -15.12 -18.77
N ASP A 568 7.79 -14.04 -18.80
CA ASP A 568 9.03 -14.00 -19.57
C ASP A 568 10.19 -14.54 -18.72
N ALA A 569 10.94 -15.50 -19.25
CA ALA A 569 12.09 -16.10 -18.59
C ALA A 569 13.31 -16.10 -19.52
N LEU A 570 14.47 -15.83 -18.93
CA LEU A 570 15.78 -15.90 -19.57
C LEU A 570 16.69 -16.82 -18.77
N VAL A 571 17.30 -17.80 -19.44
CA VAL A 571 18.25 -18.73 -18.82
C VAL A 571 19.51 -18.84 -19.64
N TRP A 572 20.66 -18.86 -18.98
CA TRP A 572 21.95 -19.12 -19.61
C TRP A 572 22.47 -20.49 -19.21
N MET A 573 22.62 -21.37 -20.21
CA MET A 573 23.14 -22.73 -20.08
C MET A 573 24.61 -22.78 -20.48
N ASN A 574 25.49 -23.41 -19.70
CA ASN A 574 26.88 -23.64 -20.11
C ASN A 574 26.98 -24.81 -21.12
N ARG A 575 28.18 -25.05 -21.67
CA ARG A 575 28.46 -26.20 -22.57
C ARG A 575 28.13 -27.57 -21.97
N ALA A 576 28.15 -27.71 -20.64
CA ALA A 576 27.87 -28.94 -19.93
C ALA A 576 26.35 -29.18 -19.69
N GLY A 577 25.50 -28.20 -20.00
CA GLY A 577 24.05 -28.30 -19.77
C GLY A 577 23.61 -27.88 -18.37
N GLU A 578 24.45 -27.15 -17.64
CA GLU A 578 24.12 -26.61 -16.31
C GLU A 578 23.67 -25.15 -16.43
N VAL A 579 22.73 -24.75 -15.57
CA VAL A 579 22.30 -23.35 -15.47
C VAL A 579 23.43 -22.52 -14.86
N VAL A 580 23.88 -21.52 -15.60
CA VAL A 580 24.88 -20.54 -15.18
C VAL A 580 24.22 -19.45 -14.35
N THR A 581 23.11 -18.91 -14.86
CA THR A 581 22.32 -17.87 -14.21
C THR A 581 20.97 -17.73 -14.92
N GLU A 582 19.98 -17.24 -14.17
CA GLU A 582 18.67 -16.81 -14.68
C GLU A 582 18.49 -15.28 -14.59
N SER A 583 19.55 -14.57 -14.16
CA SER A 583 19.53 -13.11 -14.05
C SER A 583 19.43 -12.48 -15.43
N GLN A 584 18.26 -11.91 -15.72
CA GLN A 584 17.93 -11.29 -17.00
C GLN A 584 18.97 -10.25 -17.44
N LYS A 585 19.43 -9.42 -16.48
CA LYS A 585 20.42 -8.37 -16.72
C LYS A 585 21.77 -8.95 -17.13
N VAL A 586 22.27 -9.95 -16.40
CA VAL A 586 23.55 -10.63 -16.69
C VAL A 586 23.51 -11.27 -18.08
N ILE A 587 22.40 -11.92 -18.43
CA ILE A 587 22.23 -12.60 -19.72
C ILE A 587 22.20 -11.59 -20.87
N LEU A 588 21.47 -10.48 -20.72
CA LEU A 588 21.39 -9.44 -21.74
C LEU A 588 22.72 -8.67 -21.90
N ASP A 589 23.42 -8.37 -20.82
CA ASP A 589 24.75 -7.78 -20.85
C ASP A 589 25.75 -8.73 -21.52
N ALA A 590 25.65 -10.03 -21.23
CA ALA A 590 26.42 -11.07 -21.90
C ALA A 590 26.07 -11.18 -23.38
N ALA A 591 24.83 -10.90 -23.82
CA ALA A 591 24.43 -10.93 -25.23
C ALA A 591 24.85 -9.68 -26.03
N ARG A 592 25.04 -8.53 -25.38
CA ARG A 592 25.35 -7.24 -26.02
C ARG A 592 26.58 -7.29 -26.95
N CYS A 593 26.46 -6.72 -28.15
CA CYS A 593 27.55 -6.62 -29.14
C CYS A 593 27.45 -5.34 -29.98
N THR A 594 28.51 -5.02 -30.74
CA THR A 594 28.49 -3.92 -31.72
C THR A 594 28.09 -4.44 -33.12
N PRO A 595 27.57 -3.59 -34.03
CA PRO A 595 27.15 -4.00 -35.36
C PRO A 595 28.24 -4.67 -36.22
N GLU A 596 29.51 -4.37 -35.93
CA GLU A 596 30.67 -4.92 -36.63
C GLU A 596 31.10 -6.30 -36.11
N THR A 597 30.45 -6.79 -35.03
CA THR A 597 30.79 -8.07 -34.42
C THR A 597 30.45 -9.20 -35.40
N PRO A 598 31.43 -10.03 -35.82
CA PRO A 598 31.18 -11.09 -36.78
C PRO A 598 30.32 -12.20 -36.15
N ALA A 599 29.32 -12.66 -36.90
CA ALA A 599 28.53 -13.81 -36.51
C ALA A 599 29.37 -15.10 -36.64
N LEU A 600 29.36 -15.92 -35.60
CA LEU A 600 30.05 -17.20 -35.53
C LEU A 600 29.10 -18.37 -35.81
N ALA A 601 29.68 -19.54 -36.06
CA ALA A 601 28.94 -20.78 -36.11
C ALA A 601 28.38 -21.13 -34.72
N ARG A 602 27.18 -21.71 -34.70
CA ARG A 602 26.54 -22.23 -33.48
C ARG A 602 27.35 -23.39 -32.91
N LEU A 603 27.20 -23.64 -31.61
CA LEU A 603 27.69 -24.86 -30.98
C LEU A 603 26.99 -26.08 -31.60
N GLU A 604 27.73 -27.19 -31.74
CA GLU A 604 27.20 -28.44 -32.33
C GLU A 604 26.00 -28.99 -31.55
N ASN A 605 26.01 -28.85 -30.21
CA ASN A 605 24.94 -29.27 -29.30
C ASN A 605 23.92 -28.16 -28.96
N HIS A 606 23.87 -27.05 -29.74
CA HIS A 606 23.04 -25.89 -29.44
C HIS A 606 21.57 -26.25 -29.17
N HIS A 607 20.95 -27.06 -30.02
CA HIS A 607 19.53 -27.42 -29.87
C HIS A 607 19.27 -28.32 -28.66
N ASP A 608 20.24 -29.14 -28.25
CA ASP A 608 20.12 -29.94 -27.04
C ASP A 608 20.21 -29.06 -25.79
N LEU A 609 21.10 -28.06 -25.78
CA LEU A 609 21.20 -27.07 -24.70
C LEU A 609 19.95 -26.18 -24.60
N VAL A 610 19.39 -25.75 -25.73
CA VAL A 610 18.11 -25.01 -25.76
C VAL A 610 17.00 -25.86 -25.17
N ARG A 611 16.90 -27.14 -25.56
CA ARG A 611 15.89 -28.07 -25.04
C ARG A 611 16.03 -28.21 -23.52
N GLN A 612 17.24 -28.43 -23.02
CA GLN A 612 17.51 -28.55 -21.58
C GLN A 612 17.15 -27.27 -20.83
N GLY A 613 17.50 -26.09 -21.36
CA GLY A 613 17.13 -24.81 -20.75
C GLY A 613 15.62 -24.59 -20.68
N VAL A 614 14.89 -24.91 -21.77
CA VAL A 614 13.41 -24.84 -21.77
C VAL A 614 12.80 -25.84 -20.77
N GLU A 615 13.30 -27.08 -20.74
CA GLU A 615 12.83 -28.11 -19.80
C GLU A 615 13.08 -27.71 -18.34
N GLN A 616 14.23 -27.07 -18.05
CA GLN A 616 14.57 -26.60 -16.71
C GLN A 616 13.63 -25.49 -16.25
N VAL A 617 13.36 -24.47 -17.08
CA VAL A 617 12.42 -23.39 -16.72
C VAL A 617 11.01 -23.93 -16.50
N LEU A 618 10.56 -24.85 -17.35
CA LEU A 618 9.25 -25.49 -17.18
C LEU A 618 9.19 -26.40 -15.94
N LYS A 619 10.31 -27.00 -15.53
CA LYS A 619 10.41 -27.82 -14.31
C LYS A 619 10.49 -26.95 -13.06
N GLU A 620 11.16 -25.81 -13.13
CA GLU A 620 11.27 -24.85 -12.03
C GLU A 620 9.96 -24.10 -11.80
N GLU A 621 9.24 -23.67 -12.84
CA GLU A 621 7.87 -23.14 -12.70
C GLU A 621 6.94 -24.13 -11.96
N ARG A 622 7.08 -25.44 -12.23
CA ARG A 622 6.34 -26.50 -11.52
C ARG A 622 6.78 -26.67 -10.06
N SER A 623 7.98 -26.22 -9.69
CA SER A 623 8.57 -26.41 -8.36
C SER A 623 8.46 -25.16 -7.46
N VAL A 624 8.63 -23.95 -8.02
CA VAL A 624 8.59 -22.66 -7.31
C VAL A 624 7.16 -22.20 -7.04
N GLY A 625 6.20 -22.53 -7.93
CA GLY A 625 4.76 -22.29 -7.74
C GLY A 625 3.95 -23.52 -7.32
N GLY A 626 4.59 -24.68 -7.15
CA GLY A 626 3.91 -25.97 -7.10
C GLY A 626 3.15 -26.28 -8.40
N GLN A 627 2.38 -27.37 -8.42
CA GLN A 627 1.70 -27.90 -9.60
C GLN A 627 0.64 -26.96 -10.24
N LEU A 628 0.36 -25.82 -9.60
CA LEU A 628 -0.72 -24.87 -9.91
C LEU A 628 -0.26 -23.52 -10.48
N GLY A 629 1.05 -23.27 -10.55
CA GLY A 629 1.61 -21.99 -11.03
C GLY A 629 1.65 -20.91 -9.95
N ARG A 630 1.86 -19.64 -10.35
CA ARG A 630 2.03 -18.51 -9.41
C ARG A 630 0.79 -18.29 -8.52
N PRO A 631 0.96 -17.85 -7.25
CA PRO A 631 -0.17 -17.59 -6.34
C PRO A 631 -1.22 -16.58 -6.85
N SER A 632 -0.80 -15.66 -7.72
CA SER A 632 -1.66 -14.66 -8.36
C SER A 632 -2.45 -15.18 -9.57
N GLY A 633 -2.10 -16.35 -10.10
CA GLY A 633 -2.68 -16.92 -11.31
C GLY A 633 -4.11 -17.44 -11.13
N ALA A 634 -4.91 -17.39 -12.22
CA ALA A 634 -6.30 -17.84 -12.23
C ALA A 634 -6.47 -19.27 -11.70
N ARG A 635 -5.55 -20.17 -12.11
CA ARG A 635 -5.54 -21.59 -11.75
C ARG A 635 -5.31 -21.80 -10.26
N TYR A 636 -4.28 -21.17 -9.70
CA TYR A 636 -3.96 -21.24 -8.26
C TYR A 636 -5.10 -20.67 -7.40
N ARG A 637 -5.63 -19.50 -7.80
CA ARG A 637 -6.72 -18.82 -7.08
C ARG A 637 -8.02 -19.63 -7.13
N THR A 638 -8.41 -20.14 -8.29
CA THR A 638 -9.59 -20.99 -8.43
C THR A 638 -9.42 -22.30 -7.64
N TYR A 639 -8.27 -22.97 -7.74
CA TYR A 639 -8.01 -24.19 -6.97
C TYR A 639 -8.12 -23.97 -5.47
N THR A 640 -7.44 -22.96 -4.95
CA THR A 640 -7.40 -22.67 -3.50
C THR A 640 -8.79 -22.37 -2.98
N ARG A 641 -9.56 -21.57 -3.73
CA ARG A 641 -10.91 -21.16 -3.37
C ARG A 641 -11.90 -22.33 -3.42
N LEU A 642 -11.82 -23.19 -4.44
CA LEU A 642 -12.67 -24.39 -4.52
C LEU A 642 -12.30 -25.46 -3.50
N LYS A 643 -11.01 -25.61 -3.18
CA LYS A 643 -10.56 -26.54 -2.13
C LYS A 643 -11.08 -26.12 -0.77
N GLN A 644 -10.97 -24.83 -0.43
CA GLN A 644 -11.56 -24.28 0.79
C GLN A 644 -13.08 -24.49 0.81
N TYR A 645 -13.76 -24.22 -0.31
CA TYR A 645 -15.19 -24.45 -0.44
C TYR A 645 -15.57 -25.93 -0.25
N ALA A 646 -14.84 -26.86 -0.84
CA ALA A 646 -15.06 -28.29 -0.70
C ALA A 646 -14.88 -28.79 0.74
N GLU A 647 -13.97 -28.17 1.50
CA GLU A 647 -13.83 -28.42 2.95
C GLU A 647 -15.00 -27.82 3.74
N GLU A 648 -15.47 -26.62 3.37
CA GLU A 648 -16.60 -25.94 4.00
C GLU A 648 -17.93 -26.70 3.81
N VAL A 649 -18.14 -27.28 2.63
CA VAL A 649 -19.38 -28.00 2.30
C VAL A 649 -19.32 -29.49 2.58
N ARG A 650 -18.22 -30.00 3.16
CA ARG A 650 -18.01 -31.44 3.40
C ARG A 650 -19.14 -32.06 4.23
N ASN A 651 -19.66 -33.20 3.79
CA ASN A 651 -20.83 -33.89 4.37
C ASN A 651 -22.16 -33.12 4.29
N THR A 652 -22.28 -32.14 3.38
CA THR A 652 -23.55 -31.46 3.07
C THR A 652 -24.07 -31.87 1.70
N VAL A 653 -25.29 -31.44 1.33
CA VAL A 653 -25.86 -31.63 -0.02
C VAL A 653 -25.09 -30.91 -1.14
N PHE A 654 -24.16 -30.00 -0.79
CA PHE A 654 -23.29 -29.30 -1.73
C PHE A 654 -21.92 -29.99 -1.89
N ASP A 655 -21.67 -31.06 -1.12
CA ASP A 655 -20.51 -31.96 -1.23
C ASP A 655 -20.63 -32.90 -2.44
N ARG A 656 -20.50 -32.32 -3.64
CA ARG A 656 -20.71 -33.03 -4.90
C ARG A 656 -19.45 -33.71 -5.40
N GLN A 657 -19.57 -34.93 -5.94
CA GLN A 657 -18.41 -35.65 -6.47
C GLN A 657 -17.76 -34.92 -7.66
N GLU A 658 -18.57 -34.19 -8.43
CA GLU A 658 -18.14 -33.37 -9.56
C GLU A 658 -17.26 -32.19 -9.13
N LEU A 659 -17.52 -31.60 -7.97
CA LEU A 659 -16.68 -30.53 -7.40
C LEU A 659 -15.28 -31.06 -7.08
N HIS A 660 -15.19 -32.20 -6.40
CA HIS A 660 -13.90 -32.82 -6.07
C HIS A 660 -13.12 -33.23 -7.32
N ARG A 661 -13.80 -33.76 -8.34
CA ARG A 661 -13.18 -34.08 -9.64
C ARG A 661 -12.66 -32.82 -10.34
N ALA A 662 -13.43 -31.73 -10.34
CA ALA A 662 -12.99 -30.48 -10.94
C ALA A 662 -11.77 -29.88 -10.20
N ILE A 663 -11.72 -29.97 -8.87
CA ILE A 663 -10.56 -29.54 -8.06
C ILE A 663 -9.32 -30.39 -8.40
N GLU A 664 -9.48 -31.71 -8.49
CA GLU A 664 -8.40 -32.64 -8.84
C GLU A 664 -7.89 -32.40 -10.27
N GLU A 665 -8.79 -32.11 -11.22
CA GLU A 665 -8.43 -31.82 -12.61
C GLU A 665 -7.76 -30.45 -12.76
N ILE A 666 -8.20 -29.40 -12.06
CA ILE A 666 -7.50 -28.10 -12.02
C ILE A 666 -6.09 -28.29 -11.45
N TYR A 667 -5.92 -29.17 -10.46
CA TYR A 667 -4.61 -29.48 -9.89
C TYR A 667 -3.70 -30.22 -10.86
N ARG A 668 -4.24 -31.15 -11.66
CA ARG A 668 -3.45 -32.01 -12.55
C ARG A 668 -3.24 -31.46 -13.95
N GLN A 669 -4.16 -30.63 -14.46
CA GLN A 669 -4.20 -30.19 -15.85
C GLN A 669 -4.11 -28.65 -15.96
N PRO A 670 -3.44 -28.12 -16.99
CA PRO A 670 -3.43 -26.68 -17.27
C PRO A 670 -4.81 -26.20 -17.74
N LEU A 671 -5.12 -24.92 -17.48
CA LEU A 671 -6.32 -24.27 -18.00
C LEU A 671 -6.15 -23.93 -19.48
N ARG A 672 -7.21 -24.09 -20.28
CA ARG A 672 -7.28 -23.52 -21.64
C ARG A 672 -7.49 -22.00 -21.55
N ASP A 673 -7.05 -21.25 -22.57
CA ASP A 673 -7.14 -19.77 -22.56
C ASP A 673 -8.56 -19.24 -22.31
N ALA A 674 -9.57 -19.83 -22.96
CA ALA A 674 -10.97 -19.46 -22.75
C ALA A 674 -11.45 -19.71 -21.29
N ALA A 675 -10.96 -20.77 -20.65
CA ALA A 675 -11.25 -21.07 -19.25
C ALA A 675 -10.47 -20.15 -18.30
N LYS A 676 -9.21 -19.83 -18.62
CA LYS A 676 -8.38 -18.85 -17.87
C LYS A 676 -9.07 -17.49 -17.85
N ASP A 677 -9.55 -17.01 -19.00
CA ASP A 677 -10.27 -15.74 -19.11
C ASP A 677 -11.61 -15.74 -18.38
N ALA A 678 -12.40 -16.81 -18.52
CA ALA A 678 -13.68 -16.94 -17.84
C ALA A 678 -13.50 -16.96 -16.32
N LEU A 679 -12.53 -17.72 -15.82
CA LEU A 679 -12.23 -17.81 -14.39
C LEU A 679 -11.66 -16.51 -13.84
N ASN A 680 -10.79 -15.81 -14.58
CA ASN A 680 -10.31 -14.49 -14.19
C ASN A 680 -11.46 -13.47 -14.08
N ARG A 681 -12.43 -13.49 -15.00
CA ARG A 681 -13.63 -12.64 -14.92
C ARG A 681 -14.47 -12.96 -13.68
N LEU A 682 -14.69 -14.24 -13.40
CA LEU A 682 -15.45 -14.68 -12.21
C LEU A 682 -14.73 -14.33 -10.90
N LEU A 683 -13.41 -14.53 -10.84
CA LEU A 683 -12.59 -14.20 -9.67
C LEU A 683 -12.54 -12.68 -9.41
N ARG A 684 -12.58 -11.85 -10.45
CA ARG A 684 -12.67 -10.38 -10.34
C ARG A 684 -14.07 -9.90 -9.95
N ALA A 685 -15.12 -10.59 -10.40
CA ALA A 685 -16.49 -10.27 -10.04
C ALA A 685 -16.90 -10.73 -8.63
N HIS A 686 -15.95 -11.20 -7.80
CA HIS A 686 -16.17 -11.68 -6.44
C HIS A 686 -17.32 -12.69 -6.28
N VAL A 687 -17.61 -13.48 -7.32
CA VAL A 687 -18.72 -14.45 -7.30
C VAL A 687 -18.60 -15.39 -6.11
N SER A 688 -19.72 -15.88 -5.58
CA SER A 688 -19.70 -16.78 -4.43
C SER A 688 -18.89 -18.06 -4.72
N ASN A 689 -18.41 -18.73 -3.67
CA ASN A 689 -17.68 -19.99 -3.84
C ASN A 689 -18.56 -21.07 -4.50
N GLU A 690 -19.87 -21.04 -4.24
CA GLU A 690 -20.88 -21.91 -4.86
C GLU A 690 -21.04 -21.62 -6.35
N ASP A 691 -21.17 -20.36 -6.75
CA ASP A 691 -21.27 -19.97 -8.16
C ASP A 691 -19.98 -20.28 -8.93
N LEU A 692 -18.83 -20.05 -8.29
CA LEU A 692 -17.53 -20.41 -8.86
C LEU A 692 -17.43 -21.92 -9.08
N ALA A 693 -17.85 -22.73 -8.10
CA ALA A 693 -17.90 -24.18 -8.20
C ALA A 693 -18.80 -24.63 -9.35
N GLN A 694 -20.00 -24.07 -9.46
CA GLN A 694 -20.96 -24.43 -10.51
C GLN A 694 -20.45 -24.03 -11.90
N LYS A 695 -19.81 -22.86 -12.03
CA LYS A 695 -19.21 -22.42 -13.30
C LYS A 695 -17.99 -23.24 -13.68
N VAL A 696 -17.16 -23.64 -12.73
CA VAL A 696 -16.01 -24.51 -12.98
C VAL A 696 -16.46 -25.90 -13.41
N ILE A 697 -17.49 -26.47 -12.77
CA ILE A 697 -18.09 -27.74 -13.19
C ILE A 697 -18.68 -27.62 -14.60
N ALA A 698 -19.39 -26.53 -14.91
CA ALA A 698 -19.92 -26.29 -16.24
C ALA A 698 -18.83 -26.10 -17.32
N LEU A 699 -17.70 -25.45 -16.98
CA LEU A 699 -16.55 -25.29 -17.88
C LEU A 699 -15.78 -26.59 -18.10
N ARG A 700 -15.87 -27.54 -17.17
CA ARG A 700 -15.28 -28.88 -17.29
C ARG A 700 -16.10 -29.77 -18.22
N ASP A 701 -17.43 -29.65 -18.15
CA ASP A 701 -18.35 -30.48 -18.94
C ASP A 701 -18.57 -29.94 -20.37
N ALA A 702 -17.99 -28.77 -20.70
CA ALA A 702 -17.99 -28.10 -22.01
C ALA A 702 -16.66 -28.30 -22.76
#